data_AF-A0A6L9F367-F1
#
_entry.id   AF-A0A6L9F367-F1
#
_cell.length_a   1.000
_cell.length_b   1.000
_cell.length_c   1.000
_cell.angle_alpha   90.00
_cell.angle_beta   90.00
_cell.angle_gamma   90.00
#
_symmetry.space_group_name_H-M   'P 1'
#
loop_
_entity.id
_entity.type
_entity.pdbx_description
1 polymer ?
#
loop_
_entity_poly.entity_id
_entity_poly.type
_entity_poly.pdbx_seq_one_letter_code
_entity_poly.pdbx_strand_id
1 'polypeptide(L)'
;MKKLQLVVTVILIIVFSSCQTNRKISRFWTSFTQSVDIESNSKKKFKVIASVKVETNDPQARAGIWVRVDNHKGMGFFENMENRPITSNTWESYTIEGFIDSQAKRINIGGLCYFNGKFYFDKFELYLENDKGIYELIDLPNSSFESNIVNNVIPGWNQGVSKNQITNIEGFTFTSNSDHIDGSHSILVTGTGITNDVVKLDVIKQAFPNLGIYISIVFILILLFSLITNHTSPSGPTWSNPGLIGFRFSFIYFLFFIIVNNNGAYPFFNFIIQKPSALLHEFALWFGKNILQIPYKIAIGPNGSGDTTYHYILVFMGFLLAVLGTVIWSVIDKKRTHYIKLYYWLTTAIRYYVGLILINYGMAKVIQLQFSSPDLYRLIQPYGDSSPMALAWTFLGFSEGYNLFMGIAEVLAGLLLFRRTQTLGAIITLMVAMNVMAINYFYDVPVKILSTHLVIMTLFLLSRDLKRVLLFLVTNKPVEQLSIIEQPKFKKGLNISLKVIKGLIVFYAFGYGFFDSLSAKKIYGADAPKPDLYGVYEVTNLVINNDTITNYKSDRLWKYIIFEDEGVIRVDKMNKSRRFYSVEVDSKAQKIKFYPSRNNANDYFNFNYTKTDSTLVFDYIYKNDTISGQTKRLGKDDFLLTGRGFNWISERPFNNR
;
A
#
# COMPACT_ATOMS: atom_id res chain seq x y z
N MET A 1 16.81 19.76 32.78
CA MET A 1 15.71 18.88 32.31
C MET A 1 14.41 19.66 32.19
N LYS A 2 13.90 20.29 33.26
CA LYS A 2 12.64 21.06 33.21
C LYS A 2 12.59 22.16 32.14
N LYS A 3 13.64 22.97 31.96
CA LYS A 3 13.66 24.05 30.92
C LYS A 3 13.75 23.52 29.48
N LEU A 4 14.44 22.39 29.25
CA LEU A 4 14.55 21.78 27.92
C LEU A 4 13.28 20.97 27.57
N GLN A 5 12.68 20.30 28.56
CA GLN A 5 11.34 19.73 28.43
C GLN A 5 10.34 20.85 28.16
N LEU A 6 10.40 21.98 28.87
CA LEU A 6 9.53 23.13 28.62
C LEU A 6 9.71 23.68 27.20
N VAL A 7 10.93 23.83 26.68
CA VAL A 7 11.15 24.34 25.31
C VAL A 7 10.67 23.33 24.25
N VAL A 8 10.94 22.04 24.40
CA VAL A 8 10.45 21.00 23.48
C VAL A 8 8.92 20.87 23.57
N THR A 9 8.36 20.94 24.78
CA THR A 9 6.92 20.93 25.04
C THR A 9 6.25 22.21 24.55
N VAL A 10 6.90 23.38 24.63
CA VAL A 10 6.38 24.66 24.11
C VAL A 10 6.44 24.71 22.58
N ILE A 11 7.52 24.21 21.96
CA ILE A 11 7.58 24.05 20.49
C ILE A 11 6.50 23.06 20.03
N LEU A 12 6.32 21.95 20.74
CA LEU A 12 5.20 21.03 20.50
C LEU A 12 3.85 21.73 20.69
N ILE A 13 3.63 22.47 21.79
CA ILE A 13 2.36 23.17 22.10
C ILE A 13 2.04 24.27 21.10
N ILE A 14 3.05 25.00 20.60
CA ILE A 14 2.90 26.00 19.53
C ILE A 14 2.49 25.30 18.22
N VAL A 15 3.02 24.12 17.94
CA VAL A 15 2.55 23.25 16.83
C VAL A 15 1.14 22.67 17.11
N PHE A 16 0.71 22.54 18.36
CA PHE A 16 -0.62 22.03 18.74
C PHE A 16 -1.73 23.09 18.78
N SER A 17 -1.39 24.38 18.79
CA SER A 17 -2.34 25.46 19.00
C SER A 17 -2.53 26.27 17.72
N SER A 18 -3.19 25.67 16.73
CA SER A 18 -3.75 26.38 15.58
C SER A 18 -4.93 25.59 15.02
N CYS A 19 -6.10 26.21 15.11
CA CYS A 19 -7.35 26.00 14.37
C CYS A 19 -7.93 24.58 14.19
N GLN A 20 -9.16 24.41 14.69
CA GLN A 20 -10.10 23.44 14.13
C GLN A 20 -10.43 23.86 12.69
N THR A 21 -9.87 23.16 11.72
CA THR A 21 -10.36 23.11 10.35
C THR A 21 -10.84 21.69 10.08
N ASN A 22 -12.05 21.56 9.56
CA ASN A 22 -12.56 20.30 9.06
C ASN A 22 -11.61 19.80 7.97
N ARG A 23 -10.85 18.75 8.28
CA ARG A 23 -9.77 18.18 7.47
C ARG A 23 -10.26 17.83 6.08
N LYS A 24 -9.68 18.42 5.03
CA LYS A 24 -9.93 18.04 3.63
C LYS A 24 -8.71 17.28 3.08
N ILE A 25 -8.92 16.06 2.55
CA ILE A 25 -7.88 15.28 1.88
C ILE A 25 -8.04 15.52 0.37
N SER A 26 -7.04 16.04 -0.35
CA SER A 26 -7.13 16.15 -1.82
C SER A 26 -6.94 14.77 -2.45
N ARG A 27 -7.96 14.25 -3.11
CA ARG A 27 -7.93 12.98 -3.84
C ARG A 27 -8.81 13.13 -5.07
N PHE A 28 -8.54 12.39 -6.12
CA PHE A 28 -9.37 12.44 -7.32
C PHE A 28 -10.71 11.68 -7.19
N TRP A 29 -10.99 11.11 -6.01
CA TRP A 29 -12.21 10.36 -5.76
C TRP A 29 -12.68 10.49 -4.31
N THR A 30 -13.98 10.28 -4.09
CA THR A 30 -14.63 10.20 -2.77
C THR A 30 -15.60 9.03 -2.70
N SER A 31 -15.99 8.64 -1.48
CA SER A 31 -16.99 7.61 -1.26
C SER A 31 -17.84 7.89 -0.02
N PHE A 32 -18.93 7.17 0.09
CA PHE A 32 -19.70 7.02 1.33
C PHE A 32 -20.09 5.56 1.51
N THR A 33 -20.42 5.15 2.74
CA THR A 33 -20.70 3.75 3.07
C THR A 33 -21.76 3.57 4.14
N GLN A 34 -22.54 2.50 3.97
CA GLN A 34 -23.33 1.87 5.01
C GLN A 34 -22.75 0.49 5.30
N SER A 35 -22.71 0.13 6.58
CA SER A 35 -22.19 -1.16 7.04
C SER A 35 -23.29 -1.94 7.73
N VAL A 36 -23.57 -3.15 7.25
CA VAL A 36 -24.53 -4.08 7.85
C VAL A 36 -23.78 -5.30 8.37
N ASP A 37 -23.95 -5.61 9.65
CA ASP A 37 -23.43 -6.85 10.21
C ASP A 37 -24.28 -8.02 9.70
N ILE A 38 -23.62 -9.07 9.21
CA ILE A 38 -24.25 -10.24 8.60
C ILE A 38 -23.59 -11.49 9.15
N GLU A 39 -24.41 -12.49 9.47
CA GLU A 39 -23.95 -13.82 9.83
C GLU A 39 -24.67 -14.83 8.92
N SER A 40 -23.92 -15.78 8.38
CA SER A 40 -24.50 -16.87 7.60
C SER A 40 -23.82 -18.18 7.95
N ASN A 41 -24.59 -19.26 8.02
CA ASN A 41 -24.06 -20.61 8.23
C ASN A 41 -23.74 -21.32 6.90
N SER A 42 -24.12 -20.73 5.77
CA SER A 42 -24.00 -21.29 4.42
C SER A 42 -23.63 -20.21 3.39
N LYS A 43 -23.22 -20.63 2.19
CA LYS A 43 -22.96 -19.70 1.08
C LYS A 43 -24.30 -19.11 0.60
N LYS A 44 -24.46 -17.79 0.66
CA LYS A 44 -25.69 -17.07 0.26
C LYS A 44 -25.35 -15.99 -0.77
N LYS A 45 -26.19 -15.80 -1.77
CA LYS A 45 -26.07 -14.68 -2.71
C LYS A 45 -26.54 -13.38 -2.07
N PHE A 46 -25.92 -12.28 -2.47
CA PHE A 46 -26.45 -10.95 -2.21
C PHE A 46 -26.54 -10.17 -3.51
N LYS A 47 -27.41 -9.17 -3.51
CA LYS A 47 -27.59 -8.23 -4.61
C LYS A 47 -27.75 -6.84 -4.04
N VAL A 48 -26.91 -5.91 -4.47
CA VAL A 48 -26.99 -4.48 -4.10
C VAL A 48 -27.41 -3.71 -5.34
N ILE A 49 -28.47 -2.93 -5.23
CA ILE A 49 -28.99 -2.06 -6.28
C ILE A 49 -28.92 -0.62 -5.78
N ALA A 50 -28.52 0.31 -6.63
CA ALA A 50 -28.78 1.73 -6.39
C ALA A 50 -29.08 2.44 -7.70
N SER A 51 -29.90 3.48 -7.62
CA SER A 51 -30.11 4.39 -8.74
C SER A 51 -29.03 5.46 -8.71
N VAL A 52 -28.41 5.72 -9.85
CA VAL A 52 -27.30 6.69 -9.97
C VAL A 52 -27.47 7.50 -11.25
N LYS A 53 -27.16 8.80 -11.17
CA LYS A 53 -27.11 9.73 -12.30
C LYS A 53 -25.85 10.58 -12.20
N VAL A 54 -25.20 10.89 -13.33
CA VAL A 54 -23.95 11.65 -13.39
C VAL A 54 -24.06 12.77 -14.43
N GLU A 55 -24.02 14.02 -13.97
CA GLU A 55 -23.95 15.19 -14.84
C GLU A 55 -22.54 15.77 -14.80
N THR A 56 -21.85 15.75 -15.94
CA THR A 56 -20.49 16.28 -16.01
C THR A 56 -20.09 16.66 -17.44
N ASN A 57 -19.19 17.65 -17.52
CA ASN A 57 -18.45 18.00 -18.74
C ASN A 57 -16.99 17.50 -18.69
N ASP A 58 -16.58 16.84 -17.59
CA ASP A 58 -15.24 16.29 -17.39
C ASP A 58 -15.18 14.84 -17.90
N PRO A 59 -14.39 14.53 -18.94
CA PRO A 59 -14.36 13.18 -19.52
C PRO A 59 -13.73 12.14 -18.58
N GLN A 60 -13.07 12.54 -17.50
CA GLN A 60 -12.54 11.61 -16.49
C GLN A 60 -13.57 11.29 -15.41
N ALA A 61 -14.61 12.10 -15.27
CA ALA A 61 -15.58 11.98 -14.20
C ALA A 61 -16.49 10.76 -14.36
N ARG A 62 -16.70 10.10 -13.24
CA ARG A 62 -17.41 8.82 -13.16
C ARG A 62 -17.89 8.56 -11.75
N ALA A 63 -18.98 7.82 -11.64
CA ALA A 63 -19.46 7.27 -10.39
C ALA A 63 -19.34 5.74 -10.38
N GLY A 64 -19.62 5.14 -9.22
CA GLY A 64 -19.83 3.71 -9.05
C GLY A 64 -20.62 3.47 -7.78
N ILE A 65 -21.32 2.34 -7.70
CA ILE A 65 -21.59 1.73 -6.40
C ILE A 65 -20.45 0.77 -6.06
N TRP A 66 -20.28 0.45 -4.78
CA TRP A 66 -19.29 -0.53 -4.37
C TRP A 66 -19.82 -1.40 -3.23
N VAL A 67 -19.30 -2.62 -3.17
CA VAL A 67 -19.61 -3.59 -2.13
C VAL A 67 -18.33 -4.25 -1.64
N ARG A 68 -18.21 -4.41 -0.34
CA ARG A 68 -17.15 -5.16 0.33
C ARG A 68 -17.71 -6.05 1.42
N VAL A 69 -17.47 -7.34 1.33
CA VAL A 69 -17.77 -8.28 2.43
C VAL A 69 -16.50 -8.44 3.27
N ASP A 70 -16.58 -8.07 4.54
CA ASP A 70 -15.56 -8.32 5.55
C ASP A 70 -15.88 -9.65 6.25
N ASN A 71 -14.91 -10.54 6.26
CA ASN A 71 -14.93 -11.83 6.94
C ASN A 71 -14.16 -11.77 8.26
N HIS A 72 -14.33 -12.77 9.13
CA HIS A 72 -13.55 -12.91 10.37
C HIS A 72 -12.02 -12.96 10.16
N LYS A 73 -11.58 -13.22 8.93
CA LYS A 73 -10.17 -13.38 8.54
C LYS A 73 -9.63 -12.26 7.64
N GLY A 74 -10.44 -11.29 7.23
CA GLY A 74 -10.04 -10.25 6.27
C GLY A 74 -11.18 -9.84 5.35
N MET A 75 -10.86 -9.37 4.14
CA MET A 75 -11.86 -9.03 3.11
C MET A 75 -12.18 -10.27 2.28
N GLY A 76 -13.45 -10.67 2.20
CA GLY A 76 -13.91 -11.85 1.46
C GLY A 76 -14.42 -11.56 0.04
N PHE A 77 -15.02 -10.39 -0.18
CA PHE A 77 -15.49 -9.94 -1.50
C PHE A 77 -15.24 -8.44 -1.65
N PHE A 78 -14.87 -7.99 -2.85
CA PHE A 78 -14.80 -6.57 -3.19
C PHE A 78 -15.10 -6.33 -4.66
N GLU A 79 -16.02 -5.41 -4.93
CA GLU A 79 -16.26 -4.86 -6.26
C GLU A 79 -16.65 -3.38 -6.13
N ASN A 80 -16.08 -2.53 -6.98
CA ASN A 80 -16.19 -1.07 -6.88
C ASN A 80 -16.59 -0.38 -8.18
N MET A 81 -16.99 -1.15 -9.18
CA MET A 81 -17.34 -0.65 -10.52
C MET A 81 -16.20 0.01 -11.28
N GLU A 82 -14.92 -0.18 -10.90
CA GLU A 82 -13.79 0.49 -11.55
C GLU A 82 -13.67 0.15 -13.04
N ASN A 83 -13.95 -1.11 -13.39
CA ASN A 83 -13.97 -1.58 -14.77
C ASN A 83 -15.27 -1.23 -15.52
N ARG A 84 -16.21 -0.57 -14.84
CA ARG A 84 -17.55 -0.23 -15.31
C ARG A 84 -18.04 1.11 -14.71
N PRO A 85 -17.38 2.22 -15.02
CA PRO A 85 -17.76 3.48 -14.41
C PRO A 85 -19.16 3.95 -14.86
N ILE A 86 -19.94 4.47 -13.93
CA ILE A 86 -21.23 5.10 -14.20
C ILE A 86 -20.98 6.51 -14.73
N THR A 87 -21.54 6.81 -15.90
CA THR A 87 -21.35 8.11 -16.59
C THR A 87 -22.64 8.66 -17.20
N SER A 88 -23.77 7.93 -17.08
CA SER A 88 -25.06 8.32 -17.65
C SER A 88 -25.60 9.58 -16.98
N ASN A 89 -26.11 10.52 -17.77
CA ASN A 89 -26.74 11.75 -17.28
C ASN A 89 -28.24 11.60 -17.03
N THR A 90 -28.78 10.38 -17.16
CA THR A 90 -30.14 10.00 -16.75
C THR A 90 -30.08 9.01 -15.59
N TRP A 91 -31.13 8.96 -14.79
CA TRP A 91 -31.25 7.98 -13.71
C TRP A 91 -31.31 6.56 -14.26
N GLU A 92 -30.35 5.74 -13.83
CA GLU A 92 -30.30 4.31 -14.14
C GLU A 92 -30.02 3.51 -12.86
N SER A 93 -30.55 2.29 -12.79
CA SER A 93 -30.27 1.39 -11.68
C SER A 93 -29.06 0.51 -11.98
N TYR A 94 -28.11 0.49 -11.05
CA TYR A 94 -26.87 -0.28 -11.15
C TYR A 94 -26.83 -1.36 -10.08
N THR A 95 -26.31 -2.52 -10.46
CA THR A 95 -26.34 -3.72 -9.60
C THR A 95 -24.95 -4.30 -9.40
N ILE A 96 -24.66 -4.69 -8.15
CA ILE A 96 -23.53 -5.56 -7.79
C ILE A 96 -24.11 -6.82 -7.15
N GLU A 97 -23.79 -7.97 -7.71
CA GLU A 97 -24.10 -9.28 -7.15
C GLU A 97 -22.83 -9.96 -6.66
N GLY A 98 -22.97 -10.79 -5.63
CA GLY A 98 -21.87 -11.55 -5.08
C GLY A 98 -22.36 -12.60 -4.09
N PHE A 99 -21.42 -13.14 -3.32
CA PHE A 99 -21.71 -14.18 -2.33
C PHE A 99 -21.12 -13.80 -0.97
N ILE A 100 -21.84 -14.18 0.08
CA ILE A 100 -21.32 -14.26 1.45
C ILE A 100 -21.13 -15.73 1.81
N ASP A 101 -20.12 -16.03 2.61
CA ASP A 101 -19.84 -17.38 3.11
C ASP A 101 -20.00 -17.46 4.63
N SER A 102 -19.70 -18.62 5.21
CA SER A 102 -19.77 -18.83 6.65
C SER A 102 -18.71 -18.09 7.47
N GLN A 103 -17.85 -17.31 6.81
CA GLN A 103 -16.86 -16.46 7.45
C GLN A 103 -17.24 -14.98 7.37
N ALA A 104 -18.29 -14.63 6.61
CA ALA A 104 -18.79 -13.27 6.49
C ALA A 104 -19.25 -12.72 7.84
N LYS A 105 -18.81 -11.50 8.14
CA LYS A 105 -19.14 -10.78 9.37
C LYS A 105 -19.92 -9.50 9.08
N ARG A 106 -19.60 -8.84 7.97
CA ARG A 106 -20.14 -7.53 7.63
C ARG A 106 -20.13 -7.31 6.14
N ILE A 107 -21.20 -6.72 5.61
CA ILE A 107 -21.25 -6.19 4.25
C ILE A 107 -21.21 -4.66 4.31
N ASN A 108 -20.33 -4.06 3.54
CA ASN A 108 -20.19 -2.62 3.38
C ASN A 108 -20.62 -2.27 1.97
N ILE A 109 -21.48 -1.29 1.83
CA ILE A 109 -22.02 -0.84 0.55
C ILE A 109 -21.93 0.68 0.44
N GLY A 110 -21.93 1.24 -0.76
CA GLY A 110 -22.18 2.67 -0.94
C GLY A 110 -21.77 3.21 -2.30
N GLY A 111 -21.67 4.53 -2.42
CA GLY A 111 -21.30 5.21 -3.66
C GLY A 111 -19.85 5.65 -3.71
N LEU A 112 -19.32 5.75 -4.93
CA LEU A 112 -18.02 6.25 -5.33
C LEU A 112 -18.19 7.36 -6.37
N CYS A 113 -17.43 8.43 -6.24
CA CYS A 113 -17.41 9.54 -7.20
C CYS A 113 -15.96 9.87 -7.54
N TYR A 114 -15.69 10.16 -8.80
CA TYR A 114 -14.36 10.49 -9.31
C TYR A 114 -14.41 11.79 -10.11
N PHE A 115 -13.41 12.66 -9.94
CA PHE A 115 -13.24 13.92 -10.66
C PHE A 115 -14.43 14.90 -10.57
N ASN A 116 -14.50 15.87 -11.49
CA ASN A 116 -15.47 16.96 -11.44
C ASN A 116 -16.82 16.53 -12.00
N GLY A 117 -17.90 16.80 -11.29
CA GLY A 117 -19.23 16.45 -11.75
C GLY A 117 -20.26 16.54 -10.64
N LYS A 118 -21.52 16.34 -11.00
CA LYS A 118 -22.63 16.14 -10.08
C LYS A 118 -23.04 14.69 -10.15
N PHE A 119 -22.86 13.97 -9.06
CA PHE A 119 -23.14 12.55 -8.94
C PHE A 119 -24.31 12.39 -7.99
N TYR A 120 -25.43 11.92 -8.51
CA TYR A 120 -26.66 11.73 -7.77
C TYR A 120 -26.78 10.24 -7.45
N PHE A 121 -27.13 9.93 -6.20
CA PHE A 121 -27.46 8.57 -5.81
C PHE A 121 -28.80 8.56 -5.08
N ASP A 122 -29.54 7.48 -5.29
CA ASP A 122 -30.82 7.27 -4.64
C ASP A 122 -31.14 5.77 -4.54
N LYS A 123 -32.06 5.42 -3.65
CA LYS A 123 -32.66 4.09 -3.54
C LYS A 123 -31.62 2.95 -3.45
N PHE A 124 -30.80 2.95 -2.40
CA PHE A 124 -29.92 1.81 -2.11
C PHE A 124 -30.70 0.63 -1.54
N GLU A 125 -30.69 -0.50 -2.23
CA GLU A 125 -31.36 -1.72 -1.80
C GLU A 125 -30.34 -2.83 -1.65
N LEU A 126 -30.30 -3.48 -0.48
CA LEU A 126 -29.51 -4.68 -0.24
C LEU A 126 -30.46 -5.86 -0.14
N TYR A 127 -30.32 -6.82 -1.03
CA TYR A 127 -31.02 -8.10 -0.95
C TYR A 127 -30.05 -9.20 -0.53
N LEU A 128 -30.50 -10.06 0.36
CA LEU A 128 -29.78 -11.26 0.78
C LEU A 128 -30.65 -12.49 0.54
N GLU A 129 -30.06 -13.53 -0.05
CA GLU A 129 -30.72 -14.82 -0.28
C GLU A 129 -31.01 -15.52 1.06
N ASN A 130 -32.26 -15.90 1.31
CA ASN A 130 -32.65 -16.70 2.45
C ASN A 130 -32.38 -18.20 2.22
N ASP A 131 -32.64 -19.05 3.23
CA ASP A 131 -32.37 -20.49 3.13
C ASP A 131 -33.24 -21.22 2.07
N LYS A 132 -34.26 -20.54 1.52
CA LYS A 132 -35.11 -21.04 0.44
C LYS A 132 -34.66 -20.56 -0.95
N GLY A 133 -33.54 -19.82 -1.04
CA GLY A 133 -33.03 -19.28 -2.30
C GLY A 133 -33.74 -18.02 -2.79
N ILE A 134 -34.53 -17.36 -1.93
CA ILE A 134 -35.29 -16.15 -2.27
C ILE A 134 -34.58 -14.92 -1.72
N TYR A 135 -34.44 -13.88 -2.54
CA TYR A 135 -33.89 -12.59 -2.11
C TYR A 135 -34.84 -11.85 -1.17
N GLU A 136 -34.39 -11.61 0.06
CA GLU A 136 -35.07 -10.77 1.05
C GLU A 136 -34.38 -9.42 1.14
N LEU A 137 -35.18 -8.34 1.20
CA LEU A 137 -34.68 -6.99 1.37
C LEU A 137 -34.17 -6.80 2.81
N ILE A 138 -32.95 -6.34 2.95
CA ILE A 138 -32.33 -5.95 4.21
C ILE A 138 -32.56 -4.46 4.43
N ASP A 139 -33.09 -4.12 5.59
CA ASP A 139 -33.34 -2.72 5.95
C ASP A 139 -32.03 -1.95 6.11
N LEU A 140 -31.95 -0.81 5.44
CA LEU A 140 -30.78 0.06 5.40
C LEU A 140 -31.19 1.45 5.92
N PRO A 141 -30.52 1.97 6.96
CA PRO A 141 -30.83 3.31 7.46
C PRO A 141 -30.69 4.36 6.36
N ASN A 142 -31.77 5.12 6.12
CA ASN A 142 -31.79 6.25 5.18
C ASN A 142 -31.30 5.87 3.77
N SER A 143 -31.73 4.73 3.24
CA SER A 143 -31.32 4.22 1.91
C SER A 143 -31.84 5.01 0.72
N SER A 144 -32.97 5.70 0.87
CA SER A 144 -33.54 6.66 -0.08
C SER A 144 -33.20 8.12 0.26
N PHE A 145 -32.32 8.37 1.22
CA PHE A 145 -31.78 9.71 1.54
C PHE A 145 -32.79 10.82 1.92
N GLU A 146 -33.97 10.46 2.41
CA GLU A 146 -34.99 11.41 2.87
C GLU A 146 -34.60 12.25 4.09
N SER A 147 -33.60 11.80 4.85
CA SER A 147 -33.04 12.61 5.94
C SER A 147 -32.04 13.62 5.38
N ASN A 148 -32.33 14.91 5.57
CA ASN A 148 -31.53 16.01 5.05
C ASN A 148 -30.05 15.96 5.47
N ILE A 149 -29.17 16.17 4.49
CA ILE A 149 -27.73 16.24 4.67
C ILE A 149 -27.36 17.62 5.21
N VAL A 150 -26.74 17.65 6.41
CA VAL A 150 -26.29 18.88 7.07
C VAL A 150 -24.78 18.83 7.25
N ASN A 151 -24.07 19.90 6.88
CA ASN A 151 -22.61 20.00 7.01
C ASN A 151 -21.84 18.86 6.34
N ASN A 152 -22.29 18.40 5.16
CA ASN A 152 -21.78 17.22 4.42
C ASN A 152 -21.98 15.86 5.11
N VAL A 153 -22.66 15.80 6.26
CA VAL A 153 -22.90 14.53 6.96
C VAL A 153 -24.18 13.89 6.44
N ILE A 154 -24.05 12.68 5.91
CA ILE A 154 -25.17 11.89 5.40
C ILE A 154 -25.77 11.11 6.58
N PRO A 155 -27.02 11.40 7.02
CA PRO A 155 -27.60 10.69 8.15
C PRO A 155 -27.64 9.18 7.89
N GLY A 156 -27.14 8.39 8.84
CA GLY A 156 -27.07 6.93 8.73
C GLY A 156 -25.86 6.40 7.94
N TRP A 157 -25.15 7.22 7.16
CA TRP A 157 -24.05 6.78 6.30
C TRP A 157 -22.73 7.46 6.69
N ASN A 158 -21.61 6.80 6.46
CA ASN A 158 -20.28 7.34 6.77
C ASN A 158 -19.58 7.76 5.49
N GLN A 159 -18.94 8.94 5.47
CA GLN A 159 -18.01 9.27 4.37
C GLN A 159 -16.80 8.34 4.43
N GLY A 160 -16.28 7.92 3.27
CA GLY A 160 -15.18 6.96 3.16
C GLY A 160 -15.66 5.51 2.95
N VAL A 161 -14.76 4.56 3.20
CA VAL A 161 -14.96 3.12 2.94
C VAL A 161 -15.14 2.28 4.20
N SER A 162 -15.32 2.92 5.36
CA SER A 162 -15.56 2.23 6.62
C SER A 162 -16.24 3.14 7.65
N LYS A 163 -16.95 2.51 8.60
CA LYS A 163 -17.71 3.16 9.69
C LYS A 163 -16.91 4.12 10.59
N ASN A 164 -15.57 4.04 10.59
CA ASN A 164 -14.72 4.77 11.56
C ASN A 164 -13.75 5.79 10.92
N GLN A 165 -13.86 6.08 9.63
CA GLN A 165 -12.97 7.02 8.93
C GLN A 165 -13.77 8.11 8.21
N ILE A 166 -14.16 9.17 8.93
CA ILE A 166 -14.66 10.39 8.27
C ILE A 166 -13.50 10.97 7.45
N THR A 167 -13.62 10.91 6.13
CA THR A 167 -12.68 11.50 5.17
C THR A 167 -13.42 12.58 4.39
N ASN A 168 -13.32 13.82 4.85
CA ASN A 168 -13.79 14.94 4.04
C ASN A 168 -12.72 15.19 2.97
N ILE A 169 -13.11 15.20 1.70
CA ILE A 169 -12.19 15.20 0.55
C ILE A 169 -12.30 16.54 -0.15
N GLU A 170 -11.15 17.18 -0.41
CA GLU A 170 -11.11 18.50 -1.02
C GLU A 170 -11.75 18.45 -2.42
N GLY A 171 -12.62 19.41 -2.70
CA GLY A 171 -13.35 19.51 -3.97
C GLY A 171 -14.66 18.71 -4.02
N PHE A 172 -14.93 17.79 -3.09
CA PHE A 172 -16.21 17.09 -2.99
C PHE A 172 -17.12 17.66 -1.91
N THR A 173 -18.40 17.80 -2.22
CA THR A 173 -19.44 18.24 -1.29
C THR A 173 -20.65 17.31 -1.40
N PHE A 174 -21.33 17.06 -0.28
CA PHE A 174 -22.51 16.20 -0.16
C PHE A 174 -23.69 17.05 0.29
N THR A 175 -24.78 17.03 -0.45
CA THR A 175 -26.00 17.81 -0.20
C THR A 175 -27.23 17.01 -0.56
N SER A 176 -28.37 17.25 0.10
CA SER A 176 -29.66 16.74 -0.35
C SER A 176 -30.10 17.47 -1.62
N ASN A 177 -30.73 16.76 -2.54
CA ASN A 177 -31.22 17.31 -3.80
C ASN A 177 -32.68 16.91 -4.04
N SER A 178 -33.45 17.75 -4.75
CA SER A 178 -34.85 17.48 -5.08
C SER A 178 -35.03 16.62 -6.33
N ASP A 179 -33.99 16.40 -7.12
CA ASP A 179 -33.98 15.47 -8.25
C ASP A 179 -33.72 14.06 -7.73
N HIS A 180 -34.73 13.18 -7.80
CA HIS A 180 -34.78 11.89 -7.10
C HIS A 180 -35.53 10.85 -7.92
N ILE A 181 -35.44 9.59 -7.48
CA ILE A 181 -36.19 8.45 -8.03
C ILE A 181 -37.14 7.83 -6.99
N ASP A 182 -36.79 7.92 -5.72
CA ASP A 182 -37.60 7.40 -4.61
C ASP A 182 -37.82 8.50 -3.57
N GLY A 183 -39.02 8.54 -2.97
CA GLY A 183 -39.35 9.52 -1.94
C GLY A 183 -39.42 10.97 -2.42
N SER A 184 -38.57 11.86 -1.89
CA SER A 184 -38.57 13.30 -2.14
C SER A 184 -37.17 13.90 -2.26
N HIS A 185 -36.12 13.16 -1.85
CA HIS A 185 -34.75 13.65 -1.89
C HIS A 185 -33.79 12.59 -2.38
N SER A 186 -32.73 13.01 -3.07
CA SER A 186 -31.56 12.17 -3.33
C SER A 186 -30.32 12.74 -2.63
N ILE A 187 -29.24 11.98 -2.62
CA ILE A 187 -27.92 12.57 -2.37
C ILE A 187 -27.34 13.12 -3.66
N LEU A 188 -26.85 14.36 -3.61
CA LEU A 188 -25.98 14.96 -4.62
C LEU A 188 -24.57 15.09 -4.06
N VAL A 189 -23.63 14.44 -4.71
CA VAL A 189 -22.20 14.63 -4.52
C VAL A 189 -21.69 15.55 -5.62
N THR A 190 -21.19 16.73 -5.28
CA THR A 190 -20.62 17.67 -6.25
C THR A 190 -19.11 17.69 -6.13
N GLY A 191 -18.42 17.27 -7.19
CA GLY A 191 -16.99 17.41 -7.38
C GLY A 191 -16.64 18.67 -8.18
N THR A 192 -15.82 19.56 -7.62
CA THR A 192 -15.38 20.82 -8.26
C THR A 192 -13.91 21.10 -7.98
N GLY A 193 -13.17 21.50 -9.01
CA GLY A 193 -11.73 21.76 -8.91
C GLY A 193 -10.85 20.52 -8.67
N ILE A 194 -11.36 19.33 -8.98
CA ILE A 194 -10.67 18.04 -8.82
C ILE A 194 -9.88 17.75 -10.09
N THR A 195 -8.57 17.75 -9.98
CA THR A 195 -7.67 17.45 -11.09
C THR A 195 -6.97 16.10 -10.86
N ASN A 196 -6.64 15.39 -11.94
CA ASN A 196 -5.76 14.21 -11.85
C ASN A 196 -4.33 14.71 -11.63
N ASP A 197 -4.02 15.15 -10.41
CA ASP A 197 -2.74 15.79 -10.08
C ASP A 197 -1.58 14.80 -9.97
N VAL A 198 -1.64 13.65 -10.65
CA VAL A 198 -0.41 12.89 -10.89
C VAL A 198 0.36 13.63 -11.97
N VAL A 199 1.09 14.66 -11.53
CA VAL A 199 2.01 15.41 -12.36
C VAL A 199 2.98 14.41 -12.99
N LYS A 200 3.00 14.35 -14.33
CA LYS A 200 3.88 13.44 -15.05
C LYS A 200 5.32 13.69 -14.64
N LEU A 201 6.10 12.62 -14.53
CA LEU A 201 7.51 12.70 -14.12
C LEU A 201 8.31 13.68 -15.00
N ASP A 202 8.00 13.78 -16.29
CA ASP A 202 8.66 14.70 -17.22
C ASP A 202 8.42 16.17 -16.85
N VAL A 203 7.20 16.50 -16.37
CA VAL A 203 6.87 17.86 -15.88
C VAL A 203 7.66 18.17 -14.61
N ILE A 204 7.80 17.19 -13.71
CA ILE A 204 8.63 17.35 -12.49
C ILE A 204 10.09 17.57 -12.86
N LYS A 205 10.64 16.76 -13.78
CA LYS A 205 12.02 16.87 -14.25
C LYS A 205 12.28 18.22 -14.95
N GLN A 206 11.31 18.71 -15.71
CA GLN A 206 11.41 20.01 -16.36
C GLN A 206 11.38 21.16 -15.35
N ALA A 207 10.52 21.07 -14.33
CA ALA A 207 10.44 22.08 -13.26
C ALA A 207 11.69 22.09 -12.36
N PHE A 208 12.28 20.92 -12.09
CA PHE A 208 13.45 20.76 -11.23
C PHE A 208 14.50 19.82 -11.85
N PRO A 209 15.28 20.30 -12.84
CA PRO A 209 16.23 19.45 -13.57
C PRO A 209 17.32 18.82 -12.70
N ASN A 210 17.71 19.50 -11.62
CA ASN A 210 18.74 19.05 -10.66
C ASN A 210 18.16 18.46 -9.36
N LEU A 211 16.87 18.11 -9.33
CA LEU A 211 16.20 17.63 -8.12
C LEU A 211 16.94 16.47 -7.45
N GLY A 212 17.42 15.51 -8.24
CA GLY A 212 18.19 14.37 -7.74
C GLY A 212 19.44 14.79 -6.98
N ILE A 213 20.19 15.77 -7.49
CA ILE A 213 21.41 16.29 -6.85
C ILE A 213 21.08 16.92 -5.49
N TYR A 214 20.04 17.76 -5.43
CA TYR A 214 19.63 18.40 -4.17
C TYR A 214 19.18 17.38 -3.12
N ILE A 215 18.40 16.39 -3.53
CA ILE A 215 17.98 15.28 -2.65
C ILE A 215 19.20 14.52 -2.13
N SER A 216 20.15 14.18 -3.00
CA SER A 216 21.39 13.49 -2.62
C SER A 216 22.21 14.31 -1.62
N ILE A 217 22.36 15.62 -1.85
CA ILE A 217 23.06 16.52 -0.92
C ILE A 217 22.39 16.51 0.45
N VAL A 218 21.06 16.60 0.52
CA VAL A 218 20.32 16.56 1.79
C VAL A 218 20.59 15.25 2.53
N PHE A 219 20.52 14.09 1.86
CA PHE A 219 20.83 12.81 2.50
C PHE A 219 22.28 12.70 2.96
N ILE A 220 23.23 13.19 2.17
CA ILE A 220 24.65 13.22 2.55
C ILE A 220 24.85 14.10 3.80
N LEU A 221 24.23 15.28 3.85
CA LEU A 221 24.31 16.18 5.00
C LEU A 221 23.70 15.54 6.26
N ILE A 222 22.53 14.91 6.15
CA ILE A 222 21.91 14.17 7.25
C ILE A 222 22.88 13.11 7.77
N LEU A 223 23.46 12.29 6.87
CA LEU A 223 24.41 11.25 7.25
C LEU A 223 25.64 11.84 7.95
N LEU A 224 26.26 12.87 7.38
CA LEU A 224 27.46 13.51 7.92
C LEU A 224 27.19 14.09 9.31
N PHE A 225 26.16 14.91 9.48
CA PHE A 225 25.80 15.47 10.79
C PHE A 225 25.47 14.38 11.81
N SER A 226 24.82 13.30 11.38
CA SER A 226 24.54 12.18 12.26
C SER A 226 25.80 11.47 12.75
N LEU A 227 26.76 11.20 11.86
CA LEU A 227 28.01 10.52 12.21
C LEU A 227 28.95 11.36 13.08
N ILE A 228 28.89 12.69 12.98
CA ILE A 228 29.66 13.61 13.85
C ILE A 228 29.39 13.34 15.35
N THR A 229 28.19 12.86 15.70
CA THR A 229 27.80 12.48 17.08
C THR A 229 28.84 11.58 17.76
N ASN A 230 29.44 10.65 17.00
CA ASN A 230 30.35 9.63 17.53
C ASN A 230 31.83 9.96 17.30
N HIS A 231 32.16 11.21 16.97
CA HIS A 231 33.54 11.68 16.81
C HIS A 231 34.36 11.66 18.12
N THR A 232 33.69 11.65 19.27
CA THR A 232 34.28 11.38 20.59
C THR A 232 33.50 10.29 21.28
N SER A 233 34.17 9.40 22.03
CA SER A 233 33.52 8.25 22.67
C SER A 233 32.31 8.70 23.52
N PRO A 234 31.07 8.27 23.21
CA PRO A 234 29.88 8.74 23.92
C PRO A 234 29.87 8.40 25.41
N SER A 235 30.75 7.48 25.84
CA SER A 235 30.94 7.06 27.23
C SER A 235 31.89 7.96 28.03
N GLY A 236 32.50 8.97 27.41
CA GLY A 236 33.37 9.93 28.11
C GLY A 236 32.59 10.92 28.99
N PRO A 237 33.20 11.48 30.05
CA PRO A 237 32.59 12.47 30.94
C PRO A 237 32.33 13.83 30.25
N THR A 238 32.94 14.06 29.08
CA THR A 238 32.77 15.25 28.26
C THR A 238 32.79 14.87 26.79
N TRP A 239 31.90 15.45 25.99
CA TRP A 239 31.88 15.29 24.54
C TRP A 239 32.53 16.50 23.88
N SER A 240 33.10 16.29 22.70
CA SER A 240 33.59 17.40 21.87
C SER A 240 32.45 18.31 21.40
N ASN A 241 32.77 19.57 21.08
CA ASN A 241 31.78 20.51 20.52
C ASN A 241 31.10 19.96 19.25
N PRO A 242 31.83 19.39 18.27
CA PRO A 242 31.20 18.70 17.15
C PRO A 242 30.27 17.57 17.60
N GLY A 243 30.70 16.71 18.53
CA GLY A 243 29.87 15.62 19.06
C GLY A 243 28.56 16.10 19.70
N LEU A 244 28.58 17.23 20.41
CA LEU A 244 27.37 17.86 20.97
C LEU A 244 26.44 18.37 19.86
N ILE A 245 26.98 19.01 18.82
CA ILE A 245 26.21 19.52 17.68
C ILE A 245 25.58 18.36 16.90
N GLY A 246 26.39 17.36 16.53
CA GLY A 246 25.93 16.16 15.83
C GLY A 246 24.86 15.41 16.60
N PHE A 247 25.02 15.28 17.93
CA PHE A 247 24.00 14.67 18.78
C PHE A 247 22.68 15.43 18.75
N ARG A 248 22.71 16.75 18.95
CA ARG A 248 21.51 17.60 18.96
C ARG A 248 20.76 17.51 17.63
N PHE A 249 21.50 17.56 16.52
CA PHE A 249 20.94 17.38 15.18
C PHE A 249 20.28 16.00 15.04
N SER A 250 21.02 14.93 15.34
CA SER A 250 20.53 13.55 15.22
C SER A 250 19.30 13.30 16.08
N PHE A 251 19.29 13.87 17.29
CA PHE A 251 18.18 13.72 18.22
C PHE A 251 16.90 14.33 17.66
N ILE A 252 16.98 15.55 17.12
CA ILE A 252 15.81 16.22 16.55
C ILE A 252 15.39 15.54 15.25
N TYR A 253 16.35 15.30 14.34
CA TYR A 253 16.08 14.76 13.02
C TYR A 253 15.46 13.36 13.07
N PHE A 254 16.07 12.42 13.79
CA PHE A 254 15.57 11.05 13.83
C PHE A 254 14.26 10.94 14.60
N LEU A 255 14.04 11.74 15.66
CA LEU A 255 12.73 11.76 16.31
C LEU A 255 11.66 12.33 15.38
N PHE A 256 11.95 13.41 14.66
CA PHE A 256 11.03 13.92 13.64
C PHE A 256 10.70 12.84 12.60
N PHE A 257 11.71 12.20 12.02
CA PHE A 257 11.50 11.17 11.00
C PHE A 257 10.71 9.98 11.53
N ILE A 258 11.04 9.46 12.71
CA ILE A 258 10.35 8.34 13.34
C ILE A 258 8.87 8.68 13.61
N ILE A 259 8.59 9.90 14.07
CA ILE A 259 7.24 10.35 14.38
C ILE A 259 6.42 10.56 13.10
N VAL A 260 7.01 11.22 12.09
CA VAL A 260 6.32 11.60 10.86
C VAL A 260 6.16 10.41 9.91
N ASN A 261 7.17 9.54 9.86
CA ASN A 261 7.22 8.38 8.97
C ASN A 261 7.27 7.08 9.78
N ASN A 262 6.25 6.85 10.61
CA ASN A 262 6.19 5.63 11.44
C ASN A 262 6.11 4.34 10.59
N ASN A 263 5.44 4.38 9.43
CA ASN A 263 5.27 3.27 8.49
C ASN A 263 4.96 1.90 9.13
N GLY A 264 4.11 1.88 10.16
CA GLY A 264 3.73 0.67 10.88
C GLY A 264 4.75 0.13 11.89
N ALA A 265 5.85 0.83 12.16
CA ALA A 265 6.87 0.41 13.12
C ALA A 265 6.33 0.32 14.55
N TYR A 266 5.71 1.41 15.03
CA TYR A 266 5.08 1.44 16.35
C TYR A 266 3.57 1.21 16.23
N PRO A 267 3.04 0.16 16.88
CA PRO A 267 1.61 -0.11 16.86
C PRO A 267 0.84 1.00 17.58
N PHE A 268 -0.39 1.24 17.14
CA PHE A 268 -1.30 2.26 17.68
C PHE A 268 -0.82 3.71 17.59
N PHE A 269 0.37 3.97 17.04
CA PHE A 269 0.96 5.30 16.98
C PHE A 269 0.09 6.29 16.18
N ASN A 270 -0.56 5.80 15.12
CA ASN A 270 -1.45 6.58 14.27
C ASN A 270 -2.61 7.25 15.06
N PHE A 271 -3.08 6.64 16.15
CA PHE A 271 -4.14 7.24 16.98
C PHE A 271 -3.66 8.49 17.73
N ILE A 272 -2.38 8.52 18.10
CA ILE A 272 -1.78 9.62 18.87
C ILE A 272 -1.42 10.78 17.93
N ILE A 273 -0.85 10.48 16.77
CA ILE A 273 -0.32 11.50 15.85
C ILE A 273 -1.32 12.03 14.83
N GLN A 274 -2.58 11.55 14.83
CA GLN A 274 -3.55 11.92 13.79
C GLN A 274 -3.76 13.44 13.66
N LYS A 275 -3.89 14.16 14.79
CA LYS A 275 -4.03 15.63 14.81
C LYS A 275 -2.73 16.34 14.42
N PRO A 276 -1.57 16.06 15.05
CA PRO A 276 -0.28 16.61 14.64
C PRO A 276 0.05 16.43 13.16
N SER A 277 -0.20 15.22 12.63
CA SER A 277 0.09 14.87 11.25
C SER A 277 -0.74 15.71 10.28
N ALA A 278 -1.99 16.02 10.62
CA ALA A 278 -2.83 16.90 9.80
C ALA A 278 -2.30 18.33 9.73
N LEU A 279 -1.85 18.90 10.86
CA LEU A 279 -1.27 20.25 10.87
C LEU A 279 0.05 20.29 10.11
N LEU A 280 0.91 19.28 10.30
CA LEU A 280 2.14 19.16 9.54
C LEU A 280 1.88 19.03 8.03
N HIS A 281 0.80 18.33 7.65
CA HIS A 281 0.40 18.17 6.26
C HIS A 281 0.04 19.51 5.62
N GLU A 282 -0.86 20.27 6.23
CA GLU A 282 -1.24 21.61 5.74
C GLU A 282 -0.02 22.53 5.65
N PHE A 283 0.84 22.50 6.67
CA PHE A 283 2.06 23.29 6.66
C PHE A 283 3.05 22.85 5.58
N ALA A 284 3.20 21.56 5.32
CA ALA A 284 4.08 21.06 4.27
C ALA A 284 3.60 21.46 2.87
N LEU A 285 2.29 21.45 2.62
CA LEU A 285 1.71 21.95 1.37
C LEU A 285 1.91 23.45 1.21
N TRP A 286 1.66 24.22 2.28
CA TRP A 286 1.95 25.65 2.30
C TRP A 286 3.43 25.94 2.05
N PHE A 287 4.33 25.17 2.69
CA PHE A 287 5.77 25.32 2.55
C PHE A 287 6.22 25.01 1.12
N GLY A 288 5.73 23.91 0.53
CA GLY A 288 5.98 23.56 -0.87
C GLY A 288 5.53 24.67 -1.82
N LYS A 289 4.30 25.17 -1.65
CA LYS A 289 3.73 26.21 -2.51
C LYS A 289 4.42 27.56 -2.37
N ASN A 290 4.64 28.04 -1.15
CA ASN A 290 5.03 29.44 -0.90
C ASN A 290 6.54 29.61 -0.70
N ILE A 291 7.24 28.61 -0.16
CA ILE A 291 8.68 28.70 0.12
C ILE A 291 9.48 28.06 -1.00
N LEU A 292 9.13 26.82 -1.38
CA LEU A 292 9.82 26.10 -2.47
C LEU A 292 9.30 26.45 -3.87
N GLN A 293 8.18 27.18 -3.95
CA GLN A 293 7.56 27.61 -5.20
C GLN A 293 7.33 26.45 -6.18
N ILE A 294 6.88 25.29 -5.68
CA ILE A 294 6.58 24.13 -6.53
C ILE A 294 5.51 24.55 -7.57
N PRO A 295 5.80 24.51 -8.88
CA PRO A 295 4.96 25.10 -9.92
C PRO A 295 3.78 24.21 -10.34
N TYR A 296 3.53 23.14 -9.59
CA TYR A 296 2.50 22.15 -9.88
C TYR A 296 1.80 21.72 -8.59
N LYS A 297 0.57 21.19 -8.72
CA LYS A 297 -0.18 20.71 -7.55
C LYS A 297 0.50 19.48 -6.96
N ILE A 298 0.78 19.54 -5.65
CA ILE A 298 1.44 18.45 -4.93
C ILE A 298 0.41 17.34 -4.70
N ALA A 299 0.62 16.19 -5.32
CA ALA A 299 -0.22 15.01 -5.12
C ALA A 299 -0.17 14.53 -3.66
N ILE A 300 -1.34 14.29 -3.08
CA ILE A 300 -1.49 13.74 -1.73
C ILE A 300 -2.43 12.54 -1.74
N GLY A 301 -2.21 11.60 -0.81
CA GLY A 301 -2.99 10.37 -0.67
C GLY A 301 -2.25 9.09 -1.09
N PRO A 302 -2.82 7.92 -0.79
CA PRO A 302 -2.22 6.63 -1.12
C PRO A 302 -2.27 6.42 -2.63
N ASN A 303 -1.10 6.37 -3.24
CA ASN A 303 -0.88 6.09 -4.66
C ASN A 303 0.14 4.96 -4.86
N GLY A 304 0.41 4.19 -3.80
CA GLY A 304 1.43 3.14 -3.79
C GLY A 304 2.88 3.64 -3.73
N SER A 305 3.12 4.96 -3.65
CA SER A 305 4.47 5.55 -3.60
C SER A 305 4.77 6.20 -2.25
N GLY A 306 5.93 5.87 -1.68
CA GLY A 306 6.54 6.55 -0.53
C GLY A 306 7.50 7.68 -0.91
N ASP A 307 7.72 7.92 -2.21
CA ASP A 307 8.72 8.86 -2.75
C ASP A 307 8.05 9.94 -3.61
N THR A 308 7.09 10.66 -3.03
CA THR A 308 6.39 11.75 -3.74
C THR A 308 7.06 13.10 -3.44
N THR A 309 6.73 14.14 -4.22
CA THR A 309 7.17 15.51 -3.91
C THR A 309 6.84 15.90 -2.46
N TYR A 310 5.65 15.54 -1.98
CA TYR A 310 5.26 15.74 -0.58
C TYR A 310 6.23 15.06 0.41
N HIS A 311 6.58 13.81 0.17
CA HIS A 311 7.48 13.08 1.06
C HIS A 311 8.90 13.69 1.10
N TYR A 312 9.43 14.15 -0.05
CA TYR A 312 10.72 14.86 -0.08
C TYR A 312 10.67 16.23 0.60
N ILE A 313 9.54 16.95 0.51
CA ILE A 313 9.33 18.19 1.28
C ILE A 313 9.40 17.92 2.78
N LEU A 314 8.76 16.85 3.28
CA LEU A 314 8.83 16.48 4.69
C LEU A 314 10.26 16.17 5.15
N VAL A 315 11.05 15.45 4.34
CA VAL A 315 12.47 15.19 4.62
C VAL A 315 13.25 16.50 4.75
N PHE A 316 13.05 17.42 3.80
CA PHE A 316 13.73 18.71 3.80
C PHE A 316 13.30 19.60 4.99
N MET A 317 12.01 19.64 5.32
CA MET A 317 11.50 20.33 6.50
C MET A 317 12.09 19.74 7.80
N GLY A 318 12.16 18.42 7.89
CA GLY A 318 12.81 17.73 9.01
C GLY A 318 14.28 18.10 9.16
N PHE A 319 14.99 18.20 8.03
CA PHE A 319 16.38 18.65 7.99
C PHE A 319 16.52 20.10 8.50
N LEU A 320 15.72 21.04 7.98
CA LEU A 320 15.73 22.44 8.43
C LEU A 320 15.38 22.57 9.92
N LEU A 321 14.37 21.85 10.38
CA LEU A 321 13.96 21.81 11.78
C LEU A 321 15.12 21.31 12.67
N ALA A 322 15.83 20.28 12.24
CA ALA A 322 16.97 19.75 12.97
C ALA A 322 18.15 20.74 13.02
N VAL A 323 18.44 21.45 11.92
CA VAL A 323 19.46 22.51 11.89
C VAL A 323 19.11 23.65 12.84
N LEU A 324 17.92 24.24 12.68
CA LEU A 324 17.46 25.35 13.52
C LEU A 324 17.36 24.96 15.00
N GLY A 325 16.77 23.80 15.28
CA GLY A 325 16.66 23.28 16.63
C GLY A 325 18.02 22.99 17.27
N THR A 326 19.02 22.58 16.48
CA THR A 326 20.39 22.39 16.97
C THR A 326 21.04 23.71 17.36
N VAL A 327 20.84 24.77 16.57
CA VAL A 327 21.32 26.12 16.89
C VAL A 327 20.66 26.61 18.17
N ILE A 328 19.32 26.56 18.26
CA ILE A 328 18.56 26.98 19.43
C ILE A 328 18.99 26.21 20.68
N TRP A 329 19.10 24.88 20.60
CA TRP A 329 19.54 24.06 21.72
C TRP A 329 20.97 24.43 22.15
N SER A 330 21.87 24.65 21.20
CA SER A 330 23.26 25.02 21.50
C SER A 330 23.37 26.40 22.18
N VAL A 331 22.49 27.34 21.84
CA VAL A 331 22.42 28.66 22.50
C VAL A 331 21.83 28.57 23.90
N ILE A 332 20.82 27.71 24.12
CA ILE A 332 20.14 27.59 25.43
C ILE A 332 20.96 26.76 26.42
N ASP A 333 21.57 25.66 25.99
CA ASP A 333 22.25 24.69 26.87
C ASP A 333 23.78 24.74 26.71
N LYS A 334 24.37 25.93 26.91
CA LYS A 334 25.81 26.19 26.73
C LYS A 334 26.72 25.43 27.71
N LYS A 335 26.21 25.08 28.89
CA LYS A 335 27.02 24.52 30.00
C LYS A 335 27.10 23.00 30.02
N ARG A 336 26.20 22.30 29.32
CA ARG A 336 26.12 20.83 29.42
C ARG A 336 27.16 20.18 28.52
N THR A 337 27.98 19.30 29.11
CA THR A 337 29.13 18.66 28.46
C THR A 337 28.81 17.31 27.79
N HIS A 338 27.66 16.69 28.09
CA HIS A 338 27.23 15.43 27.48
C HIS A 338 25.71 15.19 27.62
N TYR A 339 25.16 14.27 26.83
CA TYR A 339 23.74 13.87 26.87
C TYR A 339 23.51 12.35 26.94
N ILE A 340 24.27 11.62 27.75
CA ILE A 340 24.24 10.14 27.84
C ILE A 340 22.81 9.58 27.96
N LYS A 341 21.96 10.16 28.82
CA LYS A 341 20.57 9.70 28.99
C LYS A 341 19.71 9.89 27.73
N LEU A 342 19.85 11.03 27.04
CA LEU A 342 19.08 11.27 25.81
C LEU A 342 19.62 10.43 24.65
N TYR A 343 20.92 10.18 24.61
CA TYR A 343 21.54 9.25 23.66
C TYR A 343 21.05 7.81 23.85
N TYR A 344 20.92 7.35 25.10
CA TYR A 344 20.29 6.06 25.39
C TYR A 344 18.87 5.96 24.82
N TRP A 345 18.04 6.99 25.03
CA TRP A 345 16.67 6.98 24.53
C TRP A 345 16.58 7.10 23.01
N LEU A 346 17.40 7.95 22.39
CA LEU A 346 17.49 8.08 20.94
C LEU A 346 17.87 6.77 20.28
N THR A 347 18.96 6.15 20.73
CA THR A 347 19.42 4.86 20.20
C THR A 347 18.41 3.75 20.46
N THR A 348 17.72 3.77 21.60
CA THR A 348 16.61 2.84 21.87
C THR A 348 15.46 3.04 20.88
N ALA A 349 15.02 4.28 20.63
CA ALA A 349 13.97 4.58 19.67
C ALA A 349 14.36 4.09 18.26
N ILE A 350 15.55 4.46 17.78
CA ILE A 350 16.05 4.04 16.46
C ILE A 350 16.11 2.52 16.34
N ARG A 351 16.66 1.82 17.35
CA ARG A 351 16.74 0.35 17.35
C ARG A 351 15.38 -0.32 17.23
N TYR A 352 14.40 0.18 17.98
CA TYR A 352 13.05 -0.35 17.88
C TYR A 352 12.39 0.00 16.55
N TYR A 353 12.56 1.23 16.06
CA TYR A 353 12.01 1.64 14.77
C TYR A 353 12.55 0.78 13.61
N VAL A 354 13.88 0.69 13.48
CA VAL A 354 14.54 -0.11 12.44
C VAL A 354 14.23 -1.60 12.61
N GLY A 355 14.36 -2.12 13.83
CA GLY A 355 14.11 -3.54 14.11
C GLY A 355 12.67 -3.96 13.84
N LEU A 356 11.68 -3.17 14.25
CA LEU A 356 10.26 -3.50 14.04
C LEU A 356 9.86 -3.39 12.58
N ILE A 357 10.36 -2.39 11.84
CA ILE A 357 10.12 -2.29 10.38
C ILE A 357 10.66 -3.52 9.67
N LEU A 358 11.92 -3.88 9.90
CA LEU A 358 12.53 -5.01 9.20
C LEU A 358 11.96 -6.36 9.63
N ILE A 359 11.54 -6.52 10.89
CA ILE A 359 10.77 -7.71 11.29
C ILE A 359 9.47 -7.78 10.48
N ASN A 360 8.71 -6.69 10.38
CA ASN A 360 7.44 -6.71 9.66
C ASN A 360 7.64 -7.06 8.17
N TYR A 361 8.58 -6.38 7.49
CA TYR A 361 8.90 -6.64 6.08
C TYR A 361 9.49 -8.04 5.88
N GLY A 362 10.35 -8.49 6.79
CA GLY A 362 10.97 -9.80 6.75
C GLY A 362 9.95 -10.93 6.91
N MET A 363 8.99 -10.78 7.82
CA MET A 363 7.92 -11.77 8.02
C MET A 363 7.06 -11.91 6.76
N ALA A 364 6.71 -10.79 6.10
CA ALA A 364 6.00 -10.82 4.82
C ALA A 364 6.79 -11.54 3.70
N LYS A 365 8.13 -11.53 3.76
CA LYS A 365 8.99 -12.27 2.81
C LYS A 365 9.16 -13.74 3.16
N VAL A 366 9.29 -14.08 4.44
CA VAL A 366 9.40 -15.47 4.93
C VAL A 366 8.24 -16.32 4.44
N ILE A 367 7.04 -15.72 4.33
CA ILE A 367 5.84 -16.41 3.85
C ILE A 367 5.44 -16.06 2.40
N GLN A 368 6.34 -15.41 1.66
CA GLN A 368 6.20 -15.10 0.23
C GLN A 368 5.02 -14.19 -0.16
N LEU A 369 4.61 -13.29 0.74
CA LEU A 369 3.60 -12.27 0.45
C LEU A 369 4.17 -11.02 -0.22
N GLN A 370 5.38 -10.60 0.18
CA GLN A 370 5.96 -9.37 -0.37
C GLN A 370 6.37 -9.53 -1.84
N PHE A 371 6.93 -10.70 -2.18
CA PHE A 371 7.32 -11.08 -3.52
C PHE A 371 6.73 -12.47 -3.82
N SER A 372 5.48 -12.49 -4.27
CA SER A 372 4.81 -13.74 -4.64
C SER A 372 5.38 -14.34 -5.91
N SER A 373 5.14 -15.64 -6.12
CA SER A 373 5.48 -16.33 -7.36
C SER A 373 4.88 -15.57 -8.57
N PRO A 374 5.56 -15.55 -9.72
CA PRO A 374 5.06 -14.89 -10.91
C PRO A 374 3.66 -15.39 -11.29
N ASP A 375 2.73 -14.46 -11.39
CA ASP A 375 1.39 -14.71 -11.92
C ASP A 375 1.45 -15.30 -13.34
N LEU A 376 0.40 -16.00 -13.75
CA LEU A 376 0.28 -16.64 -15.06
C LEU A 376 0.51 -15.64 -16.20
N TYR A 377 -0.02 -14.43 -16.08
CA TYR A 377 0.22 -13.40 -17.10
C TYR A 377 1.68 -12.96 -17.17
N ARG A 378 2.43 -13.05 -16.06
CA ARG A 378 3.84 -12.65 -16.00
C ARG A 378 4.71 -13.61 -16.79
N LEU A 379 4.35 -14.89 -16.81
CA LEU A 379 5.07 -15.95 -17.53
C LEU A 379 5.00 -15.80 -19.06
N ILE A 380 3.91 -15.24 -19.57
CA ILE A 380 3.71 -14.96 -21.01
C ILE A 380 4.10 -13.53 -21.42
N GLN A 381 4.50 -12.67 -20.47
CA GLN A 381 4.88 -11.30 -20.78
C GLN A 381 6.28 -11.27 -21.42
N PRO A 382 6.46 -10.59 -22.56
CA PRO A 382 7.79 -10.35 -23.10
C PRO A 382 8.69 -9.62 -22.10
N TYR A 383 9.94 -10.06 -21.96
CA TYR A 383 10.90 -9.49 -21.00
C TYR A 383 11.07 -7.97 -21.18
N GLY A 384 11.14 -7.50 -22.44
CA GLY A 384 11.25 -6.07 -22.78
C GLY A 384 10.03 -5.21 -22.45
N ASP A 385 8.86 -5.81 -22.21
CA ASP A 385 7.64 -5.09 -21.81
C ASP A 385 7.53 -4.98 -20.26
N SER A 386 8.49 -5.52 -19.50
CA SER A 386 8.50 -5.44 -18.03
C SER A 386 9.05 -4.10 -17.54
N SER A 387 8.33 -3.45 -16.62
CA SER A 387 8.87 -2.30 -15.89
C SER A 387 10.05 -2.73 -14.98
N PRO A 388 10.97 -1.81 -14.62
CA PRO A 388 12.08 -2.12 -13.72
C PRO A 388 11.64 -2.74 -12.39
N MET A 389 10.61 -2.17 -11.74
CA MET A 389 10.06 -2.72 -10.50
C MET A 389 9.46 -4.11 -10.72
N ALA A 390 8.65 -4.28 -11.77
CA ALA A 390 8.03 -5.58 -12.05
C ALA A 390 9.07 -6.67 -12.36
N LEU A 391 10.18 -6.32 -13.00
CA LEU A 391 11.32 -7.20 -13.20
C LEU A 391 11.94 -7.63 -11.87
N ALA A 392 12.24 -6.69 -10.98
CA ALA A 392 12.76 -7.00 -9.65
C ALA A 392 11.80 -7.88 -8.85
N TRP A 393 10.50 -7.56 -8.85
CA TRP A 393 9.48 -8.36 -8.16
C TRP A 393 9.40 -9.79 -8.71
N THR A 394 9.48 -9.96 -10.03
CA THR A 394 9.44 -11.28 -10.68
C THR A 394 10.70 -12.09 -10.35
N PHE A 395 11.88 -11.47 -10.42
CA PHE A 395 13.15 -12.11 -10.11
C PHE A 395 13.22 -12.59 -8.66
N LEU A 396 12.86 -11.71 -7.71
CA LEU A 396 12.84 -12.03 -6.29
C LEU A 396 11.72 -13.02 -5.95
N GLY A 397 10.54 -12.82 -6.54
CA GLY A 397 9.32 -13.59 -6.28
C GLY A 397 9.35 -15.03 -6.76
N PHE A 398 10.01 -15.28 -7.90
CA PHE A 398 10.15 -16.62 -8.47
C PHE A 398 10.86 -17.61 -7.55
N SER A 399 11.90 -17.18 -6.82
CA SER A 399 12.68 -18.07 -5.97
C SER A 399 12.18 -18.06 -4.53
N GLU A 400 11.39 -19.08 -4.17
CA GLU A 400 10.91 -19.27 -2.78
C GLU A 400 12.07 -19.33 -1.78
N GLY A 401 13.14 -20.06 -2.11
CA GLY A 401 14.33 -20.17 -1.25
C GLY A 401 15.06 -18.84 -1.07
N TYR A 402 15.16 -18.02 -2.12
CA TYR A 402 15.77 -16.69 -2.02
C TYR A 402 14.89 -15.72 -1.21
N ASN A 403 13.56 -15.78 -1.37
CA ASN A 403 12.61 -15.04 -0.54
C ASN A 403 12.75 -15.37 0.94
N LEU A 404 12.79 -16.66 1.27
CA LEU A 404 12.99 -17.13 2.64
C LEU A 404 14.32 -16.63 3.21
N PHE A 405 15.41 -16.75 2.43
CA PHE A 405 16.74 -16.27 2.82
C PHE A 405 16.74 -14.76 3.14
N MET A 406 16.17 -13.93 2.25
CA MET A 406 16.06 -12.49 2.48
C MET A 406 15.17 -12.18 3.70
N GLY A 407 14.04 -12.87 3.83
CA GLY A 407 13.11 -12.69 4.94
C GLY A 407 13.75 -13.01 6.29
N ILE A 408 14.48 -14.13 6.39
CA ILE A 408 15.24 -14.48 7.59
C ILE A 408 16.29 -13.40 7.90
N ALA A 409 17.03 -12.94 6.89
CA ALA A 409 18.04 -11.89 7.08
C ALA A 409 17.43 -10.58 7.63
N GLU A 410 16.24 -10.21 7.17
CA GLU A 410 15.46 -9.06 7.68
C GLU A 410 14.96 -9.27 9.11
N VAL A 411 14.43 -10.45 9.41
CA VAL A 411 13.95 -10.79 10.76
C VAL A 411 15.09 -10.79 11.78
N LEU A 412 16.33 -11.13 11.37
CA LEU A 412 17.52 -11.03 12.22
C LEU A 412 17.84 -9.59 12.66
N ALA A 413 17.26 -8.56 12.04
CA ALA A 413 17.30 -7.19 12.56
C ALA A 413 16.69 -7.10 13.98
N GLY A 414 15.86 -8.08 14.39
CA GLY A 414 15.38 -8.22 15.77
C GLY A 414 16.50 -8.35 16.82
N LEU A 415 17.71 -8.75 16.42
CA LEU A 415 18.89 -8.70 17.28
C LEU A 415 19.22 -7.27 17.75
N LEU A 416 18.81 -6.24 16.99
CA LEU A 416 18.85 -4.85 17.43
C LEU A 416 17.99 -4.59 18.64
N LEU A 417 17.00 -5.41 19.00
CA LEU A 417 16.16 -5.17 20.18
C LEU A 417 16.86 -5.58 21.49
N PHE A 418 17.96 -6.35 21.41
CA PHE A 418 18.70 -6.83 22.57
C PHE A 418 20.04 -6.10 22.71
N ARG A 419 20.35 -5.61 23.92
CA ARG A 419 21.55 -4.76 24.14
C ARG A 419 22.86 -5.51 23.90
N ARG A 420 22.90 -6.82 24.17
CA ARG A 420 24.09 -7.65 24.02
C ARG A 420 24.44 -7.95 22.57
N THR A 421 23.44 -8.08 21.71
CA THR A 421 23.60 -8.42 20.28
C THR A 421 23.49 -7.21 19.37
N GLN A 422 23.46 -5.99 19.92
CA GLN A 422 23.19 -4.77 19.15
C GLN A 422 24.17 -4.58 17.99
N THR A 423 25.48 -4.73 18.22
CA THR A 423 26.49 -4.50 17.18
C THR A 423 26.37 -5.53 16.05
N LEU A 424 26.20 -6.82 16.39
CA LEU A 424 25.96 -7.88 15.40
C LEU A 424 24.66 -7.62 14.62
N GLY A 425 23.58 -7.28 15.33
CA GLY A 425 22.31 -6.91 14.73
C GLY A 425 22.45 -5.72 13.78
N ALA A 426 23.23 -4.71 14.13
CA ALA A 426 23.48 -3.54 13.28
C ALA A 426 24.29 -3.88 12.02
N ILE A 427 25.27 -4.79 12.10
CA ILE A 427 26.02 -5.25 10.92
C ILE A 427 25.09 -5.98 9.95
N ILE A 428 24.31 -6.95 10.44
CA ILE A 428 23.34 -7.70 9.62
C ILE A 428 22.31 -6.75 9.02
N THR A 429 21.75 -5.88 9.85
CA THR A 429 20.76 -4.89 9.43
C THR A 429 21.32 -3.96 8.35
N LEU A 430 22.58 -3.53 8.46
CA LEU A 430 23.19 -2.64 7.48
C LEU A 430 23.29 -3.32 6.12
N MET A 431 23.77 -4.56 6.08
CA MET A 431 23.87 -5.33 4.83
C MET A 431 22.50 -5.49 4.15
N VAL A 432 21.48 -5.84 4.95
CA VAL A 432 20.12 -6.05 4.46
C VAL A 432 19.47 -4.74 4.01
N ALA A 433 19.51 -3.69 4.83
CA ALA A 433 18.94 -2.39 4.49
C ALA A 433 19.64 -1.76 3.29
N MET A 434 20.97 -1.93 3.14
CA MET A 434 21.69 -1.49 1.95
C MET A 434 21.26 -2.24 0.70
N ASN A 435 21.04 -3.56 0.78
CA ASN A 435 20.52 -4.33 -0.36
C ASN A 435 19.12 -3.87 -0.77
N VAL A 436 18.22 -3.68 0.21
CA VAL A 436 16.87 -3.12 -0.05
C VAL A 436 16.96 -1.74 -0.68
N MET A 437 17.82 -0.86 -0.14
CA MET A 437 18.05 0.46 -0.72
C MET A 437 18.58 0.36 -2.15
N ALA A 438 19.56 -0.50 -2.42
CA ALA A 438 20.12 -0.68 -3.76
C ALA A 438 19.05 -1.13 -4.76
N ILE A 439 18.21 -2.11 -4.41
CA ILE A 439 17.08 -2.54 -5.24
C ILE A 439 16.15 -1.34 -5.52
N ASN A 440 15.86 -0.53 -4.51
CA ASN A 440 14.94 0.60 -4.67
C ASN A 440 15.46 1.69 -5.62
N TYR A 441 16.77 1.97 -5.59
CA TYR A 441 17.37 2.95 -6.48
C TYR A 441 17.59 2.40 -7.89
N PHE A 442 18.04 1.15 -8.03
CA PHE A 442 18.41 0.57 -9.33
C PHE A 442 17.24 -0.01 -10.12
N TYR A 443 16.13 -0.36 -9.47
CA TYR A 443 14.91 -0.85 -10.11
C TYR A 443 13.72 0.11 -9.98
N ASP A 444 14.00 1.38 -9.66
CA ASP A 444 13.04 2.47 -9.52
C ASP A 444 11.80 2.12 -8.66
N VAL A 445 12.04 1.52 -7.51
CA VAL A 445 10.99 1.21 -6.53
C VAL A 445 10.72 2.45 -5.69
N PRO A 446 9.47 2.89 -5.51
CA PRO A 446 9.15 4.14 -4.81
C PRO A 446 9.17 4.02 -3.27
N VAL A 447 10.27 3.49 -2.70
CA VAL A 447 10.52 3.33 -1.25
C VAL A 447 11.96 3.77 -0.88
N LYS A 448 12.54 4.70 -1.63
CA LYS A 448 13.92 5.22 -1.49
C LYS A 448 14.10 6.00 -0.21
N ILE A 449 13.16 6.88 0.17
CA ILE A 449 13.26 7.68 1.40
C ILE A 449 13.39 6.78 2.63
N LEU A 450 12.48 5.82 2.77
CA LEU A 450 12.49 4.92 3.93
C LEU A 450 13.77 4.08 3.98
N SER A 451 14.10 3.40 2.88
CA SER A 451 15.27 2.52 2.82
C SER A 451 16.59 3.27 3.07
N THR A 452 16.75 4.48 2.53
CA THR A 452 17.91 5.35 2.83
C THR A 452 17.97 5.71 4.32
N HIS A 453 16.85 6.03 4.97
CA HIS A 453 16.84 6.32 6.40
C HIS A 453 17.16 5.11 7.27
N LEU A 454 16.70 3.91 6.90
CA LEU A 454 17.09 2.68 7.59
C LEU A 454 18.61 2.48 7.55
N VAL A 455 19.24 2.73 6.39
CA VAL A 455 20.71 2.68 6.25
C VAL A 455 21.39 3.74 7.11
N ILE A 456 20.99 5.02 7.02
CA ILE A 456 21.57 6.11 7.81
C ILE A 456 21.43 5.85 9.32
N MET A 457 20.25 5.44 9.77
CA MET A 457 20.00 5.10 11.17
C MET A 457 20.84 3.92 11.64
N THR A 458 21.01 2.90 10.80
CA THR A 458 21.83 1.74 11.14
C THR A 458 23.32 2.10 11.19
N LEU A 459 23.79 2.93 10.25
CA LEU A 459 25.13 3.50 10.29
C LEU A 459 25.34 4.34 11.55
N PHE A 460 24.35 5.16 11.94
CA PHE A 460 24.39 5.90 13.21
C PHE A 460 24.55 4.96 14.41
N LEU A 461 23.76 3.88 14.49
CA LEU A 461 23.88 2.88 15.56
C LEU A 461 25.24 2.17 15.55
N LEU A 462 25.77 1.83 14.37
CA LEU A 462 27.03 1.11 14.21
C LEU A 462 28.25 2.02 14.42
N SER A 463 28.16 3.31 14.09
CA SER A 463 29.27 4.26 14.11
C SER A 463 29.98 4.37 15.47
N ARG A 464 29.28 4.08 16.56
CA ARG A 464 29.85 3.97 17.91
C ARG A 464 30.91 2.87 18.04
N ASP A 465 30.70 1.73 17.39
CA ASP A 465 31.62 0.58 17.42
C ASP A 465 32.33 0.36 16.08
N LEU A 466 32.06 1.16 15.04
CA LEU A 466 32.52 0.93 13.67
C LEU A 466 34.05 0.84 13.59
N LYS A 467 34.78 1.73 14.26
CA LYS A 467 36.24 1.67 14.33
C LYS A 467 36.74 0.35 14.93
N ARG A 468 36.07 -0.14 15.98
CA ARG A 468 36.39 -1.41 16.65
C ARG A 468 36.11 -2.61 15.74
N VAL A 469 34.95 -2.61 15.08
CA VAL A 469 34.56 -3.64 14.12
C VAL A 469 35.55 -3.70 12.94
N LEU A 470 35.93 -2.55 12.37
CA LEU A 470 36.88 -2.50 11.26
C LEU A 470 38.29 -2.93 11.68
N LEU A 471 38.77 -2.51 12.86
CA LEU A 471 40.04 -2.98 13.39
C LEU A 471 40.05 -4.49 13.58
N PHE A 472 38.98 -5.05 14.15
CA PHE A 472 38.83 -6.50 14.33
C PHE A 472 38.89 -7.24 12.99
N LEU A 473 38.08 -6.81 12.00
CA LEU A 473 37.94 -7.49 10.71
C LEU A 473 39.17 -7.34 9.81
N VAL A 474 39.82 -6.18 9.80
CA VAL A 474 40.88 -5.86 8.82
C VAL A 474 42.28 -6.08 9.39
N THR A 475 42.50 -5.81 10.69
CA THR A 475 43.86 -5.81 11.25
C THR A 475 44.21 -7.06 12.04
N ASN A 476 43.26 -8.00 12.22
CA ASN A 476 43.40 -9.19 13.07
C ASN A 476 43.93 -8.90 14.50
N LYS A 477 43.77 -7.66 14.97
CA LYS A 477 44.16 -7.25 16.32
C LYS A 477 43.02 -7.51 17.28
N PRO A 478 43.29 -7.99 18.51
CA PRO A 478 42.27 -8.05 19.54
C PRO A 478 41.73 -6.65 19.78
N VAL A 479 40.43 -6.54 19.93
CA VAL A 479 39.75 -5.27 20.19
C VAL A 479 39.10 -5.33 21.55
N GLU A 480 39.15 -4.21 22.27
CA GLU A 480 38.46 -4.06 23.56
C GLU A 480 36.97 -4.41 23.44
N GLN A 481 36.36 -4.75 24.58
CA GLN A 481 34.95 -5.06 24.67
C GLN A 481 34.08 -4.03 23.94
N LEU A 482 33.20 -4.50 23.06
CA LEU A 482 32.22 -3.68 22.34
C LEU A 482 31.41 -2.85 23.33
N SER A 483 31.11 -1.61 22.96
CA SER A 483 30.48 -0.69 23.90
C SER A 483 29.04 -1.14 24.19
N ILE A 484 28.63 -1.16 25.45
CA ILE A 484 27.23 -1.41 25.83
C ILE A 484 26.64 -0.08 26.27
N ILE A 485 25.54 0.37 25.65
CA ILE A 485 24.83 1.54 26.20
C ILE A 485 24.17 1.09 27.50
N GLU A 486 24.68 1.61 28.60
CA GLU A 486 24.12 1.38 29.92
C GLU A 486 22.72 1.99 30.02
N GLN A 487 21.80 1.22 30.60
CA GLN A 487 20.47 1.73 30.89
C GLN A 487 20.55 2.67 32.11
N PRO A 488 19.90 3.84 32.07
CA PRO A 488 19.83 4.71 33.24
C PRO A 488 19.25 3.96 34.45
N LYS A 489 19.76 4.27 35.65
CA LYS A 489 19.22 3.70 36.90
C LYS A 489 17.79 4.21 37.12
N PHE A 490 16.82 3.29 37.14
CA PHE A 490 15.41 3.55 37.43
C PHE A 490 14.95 2.80 38.68
N LYS A 491 13.83 3.24 39.27
CA LYS A 491 13.14 2.52 40.36
C LYS A 491 12.71 1.12 39.89
N LYS A 492 12.68 0.14 40.81
CA LYS A 492 12.38 -1.27 40.51
C LYS A 492 11.10 -1.45 39.68
N GLY A 493 10.00 -0.79 40.05
CA GLY A 493 8.72 -0.87 39.33
C GLY A 493 8.79 -0.39 37.88
N LEU A 494 9.47 0.73 37.61
CA LEU A 494 9.66 1.24 36.24
C LEU A 494 10.53 0.31 35.41
N ASN A 495 11.59 -0.26 35.99
CA ASN A 495 12.43 -1.25 35.31
C ASN A 495 11.66 -2.51 34.92
N ILE A 496 10.80 -3.03 35.81
CA ILE A 496 9.93 -4.18 35.51
C ILE A 496 8.96 -3.80 34.39
N SER A 497 8.30 -2.65 34.50
CA SER A 497 7.35 -2.16 33.49
C SER A 497 7.97 -2.05 32.09
N LEU A 498 9.17 -1.47 31.98
CA LEU A 498 9.88 -1.38 30.69
C LEU A 498 10.24 -2.75 30.10
N LYS A 499 10.56 -3.75 30.94
CA LYS A 499 10.82 -5.12 30.47
C LYS A 499 9.54 -5.80 29.97
N VAL A 500 8.42 -5.63 30.70
CA VAL A 500 7.11 -6.16 30.29
C VAL A 500 6.67 -5.53 28.97
N ILE A 501 6.74 -4.19 28.86
CA ILE A 501 6.41 -3.46 27.62
C ILE A 501 7.28 -3.95 26.46
N LYS A 502 8.60 -4.11 26.67
CA LYS A 502 9.47 -4.70 25.66
C LYS A 502 9.00 -6.10 25.24
N GLY A 503 8.67 -6.96 26.21
CA GLY A 503 8.17 -8.31 25.95
C GLY A 503 6.89 -8.31 25.12
N LEU A 504 5.94 -7.44 25.45
CA LEU A 504 4.69 -7.28 24.71
C LEU A 504 4.92 -6.76 23.29
N ILE A 505 5.82 -5.79 23.09
CA ILE A 505 6.16 -5.29 21.74
C ILE A 505 6.78 -6.39 20.89
N VAL A 506 7.72 -7.17 21.46
CA VAL A 506 8.34 -8.29 20.74
C VAL A 506 7.30 -9.36 20.43
N PHE A 507 6.45 -9.72 21.41
CA PHE A 507 5.38 -10.69 21.20
C PHE A 507 4.39 -10.22 20.12
N TYR A 508 4.02 -8.95 20.11
CA TYR A 508 3.16 -8.38 19.07
C TYR A 508 3.84 -8.44 17.69
N ALA A 509 5.09 -7.96 17.59
CA ALA A 509 5.82 -7.91 16.33
C ALA A 509 5.96 -9.28 15.66
N PHE A 510 6.26 -10.31 16.45
CA PHE A 510 6.41 -11.68 15.94
C PHE A 510 5.07 -12.42 15.85
N GLY A 511 4.24 -12.37 16.88
CA GLY A 511 2.99 -13.13 16.98
C GLY A 511 1.89 -12.59 16.07
N TYR A 512 1.55 -11.31 16.21
CA TYR A 512 0.53 -10.68 15.35
C TYR A 512 1.02 -10.60 13.90
N GLY A 513 2.28 -10.17 13.69
CA GLY A 513 2.87 -10.10 12.35
C GLY A 513 2.82 -11.45 11.61
N PHE A 514 3.10 -12.56 12.31
CA PHE A 514 2.98 -13.91 11.74
C PHE A 514 1.54 -14.30 11.43
N PHE A 515 0.60 -14.06 12.35
CA PHE A 515 -0.81 -14.42 12.15
C PHE A 515 -1.46 -13.63 11.01
N ASP A 516 -1.19 -12.33 10.94
CA ASP A 516 -1.66 -11.44 9.87
C ASP A 516 -1.12 -11.88 8.51
N SER A 517 0.18 -12.16 8.46
CA SER A 517 0.88 -12.72 7.32
C SER A 517 0.26 -14.05 6.85
N LEU A 518 0.04 -15.02 7.75
CA LEU A 518 -0.59 -16.30 7.39
C LEU A 518 -2.02 -16.14 6.88
N SER A 519 -2.76 -15.20 7.45
CA SER A 519 -4.14 -14.91 7.03
C SER A 519 -4.14 -14.31 5.62
N ALA A 520 -3.28 -13.33 5.36
CA ALA A 520 -3.13 -12.71 4.05
C ALA A 520 -2.66 -13.72 2.97
N LYS A 521 -1.81 -14.70 3.30
CA LYS A 521 -1.38 -15.75 2.35
C LYS A 521 -2.54 -16.60 1.82
N LYS A 522 -3.54 -16.87 2.66
CA LYS A 522 -4.73 -17.64 2.28
C LYS A 522 -5.72 -16.86 1.43
N ILE A 523 -5.67 -15.53 1.49
CA ILE A 523 -6.61 -14.66 0.79
C ILE A 523 -6.03 -14.20 -0.55
N TYR A 524 -4.76 -13.78 -0.55
CA TYR A 524 -4.10 -13.14 -1.70
C TYR A 524 -2.76 -13.78 -2.11
N GLY A 525 -2.29 -14.78 -1.37
CA GLY A 525 -1.01 -15.43 -1.63
C GLY A 525 -1.14 -16.73 -2.43
N ALA A 526 -0.05 -17.50 -2.48
CA ALA A 526 0.00 -18.76 -3.22
C ALA A 526 -1.02 -19.83 -2.75
N ASP A 527 -1.57 -19.68 -1.53
CA ASP A 527 -2.56 -20.58 -0.95
C ASP A 527 -4.00 -20.11 -1.21
N ALA A 528 -4.20 -19.03 -1.97
CA ALA A 528 -5.52 -18.55 -2.36
C ALA A 528 -6.25 -19.59 -3.25
N PRO A 529 -7.58 -19.71 -3.14
CA PRO A 529 -8.38 -20.60 -3.99
C PRO A 529 -8.16 -20.30 -5.48
N LYS A 530 -8.01 -21.36 -6.28
CA LYS A 530 -7.82 -21.25 -7.73
C LYS A 530 -9.09 -21.67 -8.46
N PRO A 531 -9.49 -20.98 -9.54
CA PRO A 531 -10.68 -21.35 -10.30
C PRO A 531 -10.53 -22.71 -11.01
N ASP A 532 -11.64 -23.39 -11.31
CA ASP A 532 -11.66 -24.70 -11.99
C ASP A 532 -10.90 -24.73 -13.33
N LEU A 533 -10.89 -23.58 -14.03
CA LEU A 533 -10.21 -23.40 -15.29
C LEU A 533 -8.79 -22.85 -15.15
N TYR A 534 -8.22 -22.76 -13.94
CA TYR A 534 -6.93 -22.12 -13.69
C TYR A 534 -5.84 -22.50 -14.71
N GLY A 535 -5.25 -21.50 -15.34
CA GLY A 535 -4.23 -21.67 -16.36
C GLY A 535 -4.28 -20.61 -17.47
N VAL A 536 -3.27 -20.66 -18.33
CA VAL A 536 -3.19 -19.87 -19.55
C VAL A 536 -3.62 -20.73 -20.73
N TYR A 537 -4.48 -20.20 -21.58
CA TYR A 537 -4.97 -20.86 -22.78
C TYR A 537 -4.60 -20.01 -23.99
N GLU A 538 -3.65 -20.49 -24.79
CA GLU A 538 -3.25 -19.86 -26.04
C GLU A 538 -4.26 -20.19 -27.13
N VAL A 539 -4.87 -19.17 -27.73
CA VAL A 539 -5.81 -19.35 -28.83
C VAL A 539 -5.04 -19.73 -30.08
N THR A 540 -5.21 -20.96 -30.56
CA THR A 540 -4.51 -21.51 -31.73
C THR A 540 -5.31 -21.33 -33.01
N ASN A 541 -6.63 -21.31 -32.90
CA ASN A 541 -7.54 -21.08 -34.01
C ASN A 541 -8.72 -20.22 -33.54
N LEU A 542 -9.12 -19.24 -34.35
CA LEU A 542 -10.30 -18.42 -34.12
C LEU A 542 -11.05 -18.21 -35.44
N VAL A 543 -12.33 -18.56 -35.44
CA VAL A 543 -13.26 -18.40 -36.55
C VAL A 543 -14.31 -17.37 -36.15
N ILE A 544 -14.52 -16.35 -36.97
CA ILE A 544 -15.57 -15.35 -36.78
C ILE A 544 -16.46 -15.38 -38.03
N ASN A 545 -17.76 -15.65 -37.87
CA ASN A 545 -18.74 -15.72 -38.96
C ASN A 545 -18.27 -16.64 -40.12
N ASN A 546 -17.77 -17.82 -39.77
CA ASN A 546 -17.20 -18.82 -40.70
C ASN A 546 -15.93 -18.38 -41.45
N ASP A 547 -15.35 -17.22 -41.13
CA ASP A 547 -14.07 -16.78 -41.66
C ASP A 547 -12.95 -17.02 -40.63
N THR A 548 -11.87 -17.65 -41.07
CA THR A 548 -10.71 -17.91 -40.20
C THR A 548 -9.78 -16.72 -40.26
N ILE A 549 -9.80 -15.91 -39.21
CA ILE A 549 -9.04 -14.66 -39.20
C ILE A 549 -7.60 -14.94 -38.71
N THR A 550 -6.62 -14.71 -39.58
CA THR A 550 -5.19 -14.89 -39.30
C THR A 550 -4.41 -13.57 -39.09
N ASN A 551 -5.09 -12.42 -39.19
CA ASN A 551 -4.42 -11.11 -39.16
C ASN A 551 -3.99 -10.71 -37.72
N TYR A 552 -2.68 -10.73 -37.49
CA TYR A 552 -2.02 -10.39 -36.22
C TYR A 552 -2.23 -8.95 -35.70
N LYS A 553 -2.75 -8.02 -36.51
CA LYS A 553 -3.05 -6.65 -36.09
C LYS A 553 -4.51 -6.43 -35.64
N SER A 554 -5.36 -7.44 -35.73
CA SER A 554 -6.76 -7.31 -35.37
C SER A 554 -6.94 -7.05 -33.87
N ASP A 555 -7.75 -6.04 -33.55
CA ASP A 555 -8.19 -5.71 -32.20
C ASP A 555 -9.35 -6.61 -31.72
N ARG A 556 -9.85 -7.49 -32.58
CA ARG A 556 -10.92 -8.47 -32.28
C ARG A 556 -10.36 -9.82 -31.82
N LEU A 557 -9.11 -10.14 -32.17
CA LEU A 557 -8.51 -11.46 -31.91
C LEU A 557 -7.93 -11.59 -30.51
N TRP A 558 -8.37 -12.64 -29.81
CA TRP A 558 -7.81 -13.06 -28.54
C TRP A 558 -6.56 -13.91 -28.81
N LYS A 559 -5.48 -13.65 -28.07
CA LYS A 559 -4.24 -14.42 -28.10
C LYS A 559 -4.14 -15.36 -26.91
N TYR A 560 -4.40 -14.86 -25.71
CA TYR A 560 -4.41 -15.65 -24.48
C TYR A 560 -5.68 -15.39 -23.69
N ILE A 561 -6.28 -16.45 -23.17
CA ILE A 561 -7.31 -16.42 -22.14
C ILE A 561 -6.68 -16.91 -20.84
N ILE A 562 -6.71 -16.10 -19.80
CA ILE A 562 -6.00 -16.34 -18.54
C ILE A 562 -7.01 -16.43 -17.41
N PHE A 563 -7.08 -17.61 -16.80
CA PHE A 563 -7.89 -17.90 -15.64
C PHE A 563 -6.96 -17.95 -14.43
N GLU A 564 -6.89 -16.85 -13.70
CA GLU A 564 -5.98 -16.68 -12.56
C GLU A 564 -6.77 -16.60 -11.26
N ASP A 565 -7.75 -15.70 -11.22
CA ASP A 565 -8.61 -15.43 -10.07
C ASP A 565 -10.06 -15.86 -10.32
N GLU A 566 -10.82 -16.11 -9.24
CA GLU A 566 -12.26 -16.36 -9.34
C GLU A 566 -13.02 -15.09 -9.77
N GLY A 567 -14.01 -15.25 -10.65
CA GLY A 567 -14.93 -14.18 -11.07
C GLY A 567 -14.34 -13.15 -12.05
N VAL A 568 -13.05 -13.23 -12.37
CA VAL A 568 -12.39 -12.35 -13.34
C VAL A 568 -11.53 -13.16 -14.31
N ILE A 569 -11.69 -12.90 -15.61
CA ILE A 569 -10.85 -13.47 -16.66
C ILE A 569 -10.09 -12.34 -17.34
N ARG A 570 -8.80 -12.53 -17.54
CA ARG A 570 -7.98 -11.65 -18.37
C ARG A 570 -7.83 -12.23 -19.77
N VAL A 571 -8.03 -11.39 -20.78
CA VAL A 571 -7.78 -11.71 -22.18
C VAL A 571 -6.74 -10.76 -22.74
N ASP A 572 -5.65 -11.33 -23.23
CA ASP A 572 -4.63 -10.61 -23.97
C ASP A 572 -4.91 -10.78 -25.47
N LYS A 573 -4.97 -9.66 -26.20
CA LYS A 573 -5.27 -9.62 -27.63
C LYS A 573 -4.01 -9.64 -28.49
N MET A 574 -4.16 -9.95 -29.77
CA MET A 574 -3.05 -9.99 -30.74
C MET A 574 -2.32 -8.64 -30.87
N ASN A 575 -3.04 -7.53 -30.77
CA ASN A 575 -2.49 -6.17 -30.78
C ASN A 575 -1.84 -5.72 -29.45
N LYS A 576 -1.56 -6.65 -28.53
CA LYS A 576 -1.04 -6.43 -27.16
C LYS A 576 -1.98 -5.68 -26.20
N SER A 577 -3.20 -5.32 -26.62
CA SER A 577 -4.18 -4.75 -25.69
C SER A 577 -4.69 -5.83 -24.73
N ARG A 578 -5.01 -5.42 -23.51
CA ARG A 578 -5.45 -6.29 -22.42
C ARG A 578 -6.87 -5.91 -22.03
N ARG A 579 -7.73 -6.91 -21.83
CA ARG A 579 -9.12 -6.72 -21.39
C ARG A 579 -9.39 -7.65 -20.21
N PHE A 580 -10.04 -7.13 -19.19
CA PHE A 580 -10.54 -7.91 -18.07
C PHE A 580 -12.05 -8.04 -18.21
N TYR A 581 -12.57 -9.24 -18.04
CA TYR A 581 -13.99 -9.56 -18.05
C TYR A 581 -14.39 -10.02 -16.65
N SER A 582 -15.50 -9.52 -16.13
CA SER A 582 -16.17 -10.23 -15.03
C SER A 582 -16.89 -11.44 -15.60
N VAL A 583 -16.91 -12.54 -14.83
CA VAL A 583 -17.54 -13.77 -15.27
C VAL A 583 -18.31 -14.50 -14.18
N GLU A 584 -19.35 -15.22 -14.61
CA GLU A 584 -19.96 -16.30 -13.83
C GLU A 584 -19.61 -17.63 -14.48
N VAL A 585 -19.04 -18.55 -13.71
CA VAL A 585 -18.63 -19.87 -14.20
C VAL A 585 -19.59 -20.93 -13.69
N ASP A 586 -20.21 -21.67 -14.60
CA ASP A 586 -20.92 -22.92 -14.32
C ASP A 586 -20.08 -24.07 -14.85
N SER A 587 -19.23 -24.63 -13.98
CA SER A 587 -18.30 -25.70 -14.38
C SER A 587 -18.99 -27.04 -14.64
N LYS A 588 -20.21 -27.26 -14.11
CA LYS A 588 -20.99 -28.47 -14.37
C LYS A 588 -21.63 -28.41 -15.75
N ALA A 589 -22.17 -27.25 -16.13
CA ALA A 589 -22.73 -27.04 -17.46
C ALA A 589 -21.67 -26.72 -18.54
N GLN A 590 -20.41 -26.54 -18.14
CA GLN A 590 -19.30 -26.06 -18.99
C GLN A 590 -19.64 -24.76 -19.74
N LYS A 591 -20.19 -23.81 -18.99
CA LYS A 591 -20.58 -22.49 -19.50
C LYS A 591 -19.97 -21.39 -18.66
N ILE A 592 -19.57 -20.32 -19.32
CA ILE A 592 -19.11 -19.11 -18.68
C ILE A 592 -19.92 -17.95 -19.22
N LYS A 593 -20.52 -17.18 -18.34
CA LYS A 593 -21.15 -15.93 -18.74
C LYS A 593 -20.12 -14.82 -18.66
N PHE A 594 -19.76 -14.24 -19.80
CA PHE A 594 -18.84 -13.12 -19.87
C PHE A 594 -19.59 -11.81 -19.89
N TYR A 595 -19.13 -10.85 -19.08
CA TYR A 595 -19.66 -9.49 -19.03
C TYR A 595 -18.66 -8.49 -19.65
N PRO A 596 -18.76 -8.19 -20.97
CA PRO A 596 -17.90 -7.22 -21.66
C PRO A 596 -17.97 -5.81 -21.10
N SER A 597 -19.15 -5.39 -20.66
CA SER A 597 -19.35 -4.20 -19.85
C SER A 597 -19.91 -4.67 -18.53
N ARG A 598 -19.16 -4.49 -17.43
CA ARG A 598 -19.69 -4.95 -16.15
C ARG A 598 -20.97 -4.15 -15.76
N ASN A 599 -21.22 -2.98 -16.38
CA ASN A 599 -22.32 -2.03 -16.05
C ASN A 599 -23.69 -2.50 -16.49
N ASN A 600 -23.75 -3.43 -17.43
CA ASN A 600 -24.99 -3.87 -18.01
C ASN A 600 -25.06 -5.38 -17.81
N ALA A 601 -25.83 -5.81 -16.80
CA ALA A 601 -26.05 -7.24 -16.53
C ALA A 601 -26.72 -7.97 -17.71
N ASN A 602 -27.30 -7.23 -18.67
CA ASN A 602 -27.88 -7.77 -19.90
C ASN A 602 -26.89 -7.76 -21.09
N ASP A 603 -25.77 -7.03 -21.02
CA ASP A 603 -24.67 -7.10 -22.00
C ASP A 603 -23.71 -8.20 -21.59
N TYR A 604 -24.14 -9.44 -21.83
CA TYR A 604 -23.32 -10.62 -21.64
C TYR A 604 -23.35 -11.51 -22.87
N PHE A 605 -22.36 -12.38 -22.96
CA PHE A 605 -22.40 -13.51 -23.88
C PHE A 605 -22.11 -14.80 -23.13
N ASN A 606 -22.79 -15.85 -23.55
CA ASN A 606 -22.53 -17.21 -23.06
C ASN A 606 -21.38 -17.79 -23.86
N PHE A 607 -20.30 -18.07 -23.16
CA PHE A 607 -19.14 -18.78 -23.64
C PHE A 607 -19.30 -20.25 -23.27
N ASN A 608 -19.70 -21.04 -24.25
CA ASN A 608 -19.73 -22.49 -24.11
C ASN A 608 -18.32 -23.01 -24.31
N TYR A 609 -17.94 -24.02 -23.54
CA TYR A 609 -16.64 -24.65 -23.75
C TYR A 609 -16.72 -26.15 -23.56
N THR A 610 -15.78 -26.85 -24.18
CA THR A 610 -15.47 -28.24 -23.87
C THR A 610 -13.98 -28.30 -23.54
N LYS A 611 -13.68 -28.86 -22.37
CA LYS A 611 -12.32 -28.96 -21.85
C LYS A 611 -11.82 -30.40 -21.95
N THR A 612 -10.62 -30.56 -22.48
CA THR A 612 -9.78 -31.74 -22.28
C THR A 612 -8.59 -31.37 -21.40
N ASP A 613 -7.66 -32.30 -21.16
CA ASP A 613 -6.47 -32.03 -20.33
C ASP A 613 -5.55 -30.95 -20.93
N SER A 614 -5.50 -30.86 -22.27
CA SER A 614 -4.57 -30.01 -23.02
C SER A 614 -5.23 -28.93 -23.88
N THR A 615 -6.54 -29.03 -24.12
CA THR A 615 -7.25 -28.09 -24.99
C THR A 615 -8.55 -27.61 -24.38
N LEU A 616 -8.93 -26.38 -24.73
CA LEU A 616 -10.24 -25.83 -24.49
C LEU A 616 -10.79 -25.37 -25.84
N VAL A 617 -11.87 -26.00 -26.27
CA VAL A 617 -12.65 -25.61 -27.45
C VAL A 617 -13.80 -24.75 -26.96
N PHE A 618 -14.08 -23.65 -27.65
CA PHE A 618 -15.13 -22.73 -27.23
C PHE A 618 -15.92 -22.19 -28.40
N ASP A 619 -17.14 -21.77 -28.10
CA ASP A 619 -18.01 -21.01 -28.98
C ASP A 619 -18.81 -19.99 -28.18
N TYR A 620 -19.11 -18.87 -28.82
CA TYR A 620 -20.01 -17.86 -28.29
C TYR A 620 -20.59 -17.00 -29.41
N ILE A 621 -21.71 -16.35 -29.12
CA ILE A 621 -22.30 -15.34 -29.98
C ILE A 621 -22.21 -14.01 -29.26
N TYR A 622 -21.64 -12.99 -29.91
CA TYR A 622 -21.59 -11.64 -29.36
C TYR A 622 -21.84 -10.60 -30.43
N LYS A 623 -22.82 -9.71 -30.21
CA LYS A 623 -23.22 -8.63 -31.15
C LYS A 623 -23.44 -9.13 -32.59
N ASN A 624 -24.16 -10.25 -32.74
CA ASN A 624 -24.47 -10.94 -34.00
C ASN A 624 -23.28 -11.61 -34.70
N ASP A 625 -22.08 -11.55 -34.13
CA ASP A 625 -20.98 -12.37 -34.61
C ASP A 625 -21.02 -13.73 -33.91
N THR A 626 -20.85 -14.79 -34.69
CA THR A 626 -20.61 -16.15 -34.20
C THR A 626 -19.11 -16.37 -34.13
N ILE A 627 -18.58 -16.57 -32.94
CA ILE A 627 -17.16 -16.81 -32.70
C ILE A 627 -16.99 -18.25 -32.22
N SER A 628 -16.06 -18.98 -32.79
CA SER A 628 -15.58 -20.24 -32.23
C SER A 628 -14.06 -20.30 -32.28
N GLY A 629 -13.48 -21.13 -31.43
CA GLY A 629 -12.04 -21.25 -31.37
C GLY A 629 -11.57 -22.47 -30.60
N GLN A 630 -10.28 -22.73 -30.76
CA GLN A 630 -9.56 -23.75 -30.04
C GLN A 630 -8.36 -23.12 -29.35
N THR A 631 -8.06 -23.64 -28.17
CA THR A 631 -6.88 -23.24 -27.41
C THR A 631 -5.98 -24.43 -27.10
N LYS A 632 -4.70 -24.13 -26.89
CA LYS A 632 -3.74 -24.98 -26.20
C LYS A 632 -3.56 -24.45 -24.77
N ARG A 633 -3.77 -25.29 -23.76
CA ARG A 633 -3.46 -24.96 -22.37
C ARG A 633 -1.94 -25.00 -22.17
N LEU A 634 -1.39 -23.94 -21.60
CA LEU A 634 0.01 -23.86 -21.21
C LEU A 634 0.16 -24.32 -19.76
N GLY A 635 0.98 -25.35 -19.54
CA GLY A 635 1.37 -25.87 -18.24
C GLY A 635 2.68 -25.26 -17.73
N LYS A 636 3.09 -25.67 -16.52
CA LYS A 636 4.38 -25.25 -15.94
C LYS A 636 5.58 -25.64 -16.80
N ASP A 637 5.46 -26.73 -17.55
CA ASP A 637 6.54 -27.26 -18.39
C ASP A 637 6.66 -26.51 -19.72
N ASP A 638 5.62 -25.79 -20.15
CA ASP A 638 5.70 -24.89 -21.31
C ASP A 638 6.53 -23.63 -20.99
N PHE A 639 6.81 -23.36 -19.72
CA PHE A 639 7.63 -22.23 -19.27
C PHE A 639 8.97 -22.73 -18.71
N LEU A 640 10.06 -22.42 -19.41
CA LEU A 640 11.43 -22.75 -18.97
C LEU A 640 11.73 -22.28 -17.54
N LEU A 641 11.16 -21.14 -17.14
CA LEU A 641 11.34 -20.57 -15.81
C LEU A 641 10.82 -21.53 -14.72
N THR A 642 9.67 -22.17 -14.92
CA THR A 642 9.03 -23.02 -13.90
C THR A 642 9.29 -24.51 -14.06
N GLY A 643 9.72 -24.99 -15.23
CA GLY A 643 9.88 -26.42 -15.51
C GLY A 643 11.21 -27.06 -15.07
N ARG A 644 12.30 -26.30 -14.89
CA ARG A 644 13.65 -26.87 -14.69
C ARG A 644 13.91 -27.47 -13.30
N GLY A 645 13.36 -26.87 -12.25
CA GLY A 645 13.62 -27.26 -10.86
C GLY A 645 15.08 -27.10 -10.38
N PHE A 646 15.37 -27.59 -9.18
CA PHE A 646 16.71 -27.57 -8.57
C PHE A 646 17.54 -28.78 -9.02
N ASN A 647 18.81 -28.55 -9.35
CA ASN A 647 19.73 -29.60 -9.81
C ASN A 647 21.08 -29.45 -9.08
N TRP A 648 21.54 -30.52 -8.42
CA TRP A 648 22.84 -30.56 -7.74
C TRP A 648 24.02 -30.58 -8.72
N ILE A 649 23.89 -31.35 -9.79
CA ILE A 649 24.92 -31.52 -10.82
C ILE A 649 24.41 -30.82 -12.09
N SER A 650 25.27 -30.02 -12.71
CA SER A 650 25.04 -29.42 -14.02
C SER A 650 26.34 -29.48 -14.80
N GLU A 651 26.46 -30.46 -15.70
CA GLU A 651 27.66 -30.66 -16.53
C GLU A 651 28.01 -29.41 -17.36
N ARG A 652 27.01 -28.59 -17.68
CA ARG A 652 27.16 -27.24 -18.24
C ARG A 652 26.14 -26.28 -17.63
N PRO A 653 26.46 -24.96 -17.55
CA PRO A 653 25.46 -23.95 -17.18
C PRO A 653 24.25 -24.01 -18.13
N PHE A 654 23.04 -24.02 -17.59
CA PHE A 654 21.82 -24.01 -18.40
C PHE A 654 21.40 -22.58 -18.72
N ASN A 655 21.91 -22.07 -19.84
CA ASN A 655 21.57 -20.77 -20.38
C ASN A 655 21.13 -20.93 -21.85
N ASN A 656 19.87 -20.63 -22.16
CA ASN A 656 19.43 -20.47 -23.54
C ASN A 656 19.94 -19.12 -24.04
N ARG A 657 21.14 -19.10 -24.62
CA ARG A 657 21.71 -17.95 -25.33
C ARG A 657 21.89 -18.27 -26.80
#